data_AF-A0A1H5RUI5-F1
#
_entry.id   AF-A0A1H5RUI5-F1
#
_cell.length_a   1.000
_cell.length_b   1.000
_cell.length_c   1.000
_cell.angle_alpha   90.00
_cell.angle_beta   90.00
_cell.angle_gamma   90.00
#
_symmetry.space_group_name_H-M   'P 1'
#
loop_
_entity.id
_entity.type
_entity.pdbx_description
1 polymer ?
#
loop_
_entity_poly.entity_id
_entity_poly.type
_entity_poly.pdbx_seq_one_letter_code
_entity_poly.pdbx_strand_id
1 'polypeptide(L)'
;MQTLKDLIESNPDDLKATLKRAFRPLTPHIGIDGKELDALTILVNLTDKTDNQKDLLDRAKCKQKLRDEKWWASCLNCVNYRQSHNPKFPDIRSEGIIRTEALGELPSFLLSSSKIPPYYWSYAHDSKYINKSALLTNEFCWNGVISCLAELLKDVDHPLWKTLTKLGCYQKTRKTIAKQLASIAHVTINVPLASNYLTQISFPDSDTSYISLSPVASLSMQSHFYQGLQDEYLHTSTTRYSRSTNMGVTAMTCGGAFRMLKSNTKISTTPHHRLNSKRRWLTSEHVQSLTKYQRLNKRLMPENARKALRRKCKIEVLNMVNAWLAMQDHTLDSTILVQHLNHDLSCLGATKRFAYDPAMTKLFTELLKRAFSNSINDSTQHTNGSYLVLPNIRVCGATALSSPVTVGIPSLTAFFGFVHAFERKLNSLNTTFRVESFAICVHQLHVEQRGLTAEFVEKGNGTISAPATHDDWQCDAVFSLILNTKFAQRIDLNTLITALPKRFARGSVKIVIDDFKYLNSFNTIEAAIQFLPIKVGKWLSLHAQPNNNLGDLLAAIKEDFQLMASCVGYHLLEEPKDKPNSLRGYKHAFAECIVGLIKSITFGSKTDANTILWSLNSHKNYLVVQPRSISDETTLESSL
;
A
#
# COMPACT_ATOMS: atom_id res chain seq x y z
N MET A 1 10.45 29.03 -6.36
CA MET A 1 11.49 28.26 -7.07
C MET A 1 12.82 28.98 -6.86
N GLN A 2 13.88 28.28 -6.42
CA GLN A 2 15.19 28.91 -6.18
C GLN A 2 15.86 29.22 -7.52
N THR A 3 16.48 30.39 -7.66
CA THR A 3 17.24 30.73 -8.87
C THR A 3 18.72 30.39 -8.70
N LEU A 4 19.39 30.09 -9.82
CA LEU A 4 20.84 29.85 -9.84
C LEU A 4 21.62 31.10 -9.45
N LYS A 5 21.08 32.28 -9.77
CA LYS A 5 21.66 33.57 -9.37
C LYS A 5 21.75 33.67 -7.85
N ASP A 6 20.61 33.50 -7.17
CA ASP A 6 20.54 33.60 -5.70
C ASP A 6 21.43 32.54 -5.04
N LEU A 7 21.48 31.34 -5.62
CA LEU A 7 22.29 30.25 -5.08
C LEU A 7 23.78 30.55 -5.12
N ILE A 8 24.29 31.10 -6.24
CA ILE A 8 25.69 31.47 -6.38
C ILE A 8 26.02 32.68 -5.49
N GLU A 9 25.14 33.67 -5.44
CA GLU A 9 25.33 34.89 -4.64
C GLU A 9 25.29 34.61 -3.13
N SER A 10 24.51 33.62 -2.69
CA SER A 10 24.47 33.19 -1.29
C SER A 10 25.77 32.57 -0.78
N ASN A 11 26.67 32.17 -1.69
CA ASN A 11 28.00 31.59 -1.43
C ASN A 11 28.03 30.61 -0.23
N PRO A 12 27.25 29.52 -0.26
CA PRO A 12 27.19 28.57 0.84
C PRO A 12 28.54 27.89 1.07
N ASP A 13 28.79 27.47 2.31
CA ASP A 13 30.05 26.84 2.75
C ASP A 13 30.50 25.67 1.85
N ASP A 14 29.54 24.93 1.27
CA ASP A 14 29.77 23.91 0.24
C ASP A 14 28.97 24.21 -1.04
N LEU A 15 29.37 25.26 -1.75
CA LEU A 15 28.79 25.64 -3.06
C LEU A 15 28.83 24.49 -4.06
N LYS A 16 29.90 23.69 -4.09
CA LYS A 16 30.04 22.57 -5.02
C LYS A 16 28.95 21.52 -4.80
N ALA A 17 28.77 21.04 -3.57
CA ALA A 17 27.75 20.03 -3.28
C ALA A 17 26.35 20.58 -3.53
N THR A 18 26.13 21.86 -3.21
CA THR A 18 24.83 22.51 -3.38
C THR A 18 24.46 22.66 -4.86
N LEU A 19 25.38 23.12 -5.71
CA LEU A 19 25.18 23.18 -7.16
C LEU A 19 24.96 21.79 -7.77
N LYS A 20 25.76 20.79 -7.33
CA LYS A 20 25.57 19.40 -7.79
C LYS A 20 24.18 18.90 -7.43
N ARG A 21 23.70 19.17 -6.22
CA ARG A 21 22.39 18.71 -5.76
C ARG A 21 21.25 19.40 -6.52
N ALA A 22 21.36 20.71 -6.75
CA ALA A 22 20.33 21.51 -7.42
C ALA A 22 19.92 21.01 -8.83
N PHE A 23 20.86 20.40 -9.57
CA PHE A 23 20.58 19.84 -10.91
C PHE A 23 20.16 18.36 -10.89
N ARG A 24 20.05 17.72 -9.71
CA ARG A 24 19.73 16.29 -9.60
C ARG A 24 18.22 16.09 -9.36
N PRO A 25 17.67 14.93 -9.77
CA PRO A 25 16.22 14.74 -9.87
C PRO A 25 15.48 14.51 -8.54
N LEU A 26 16.10 14.80 -7.38
CA LEU A 26 15.50 14.66 -6.05
C LEU A 26 15.46 15.99 -5.27
N THR A 27 15.68 17.11 -5.97
CA THR A 27 15.45 18.45 -5.44
C THR A 27 14.58 19.23 -6.41
N PRO A 28 13.86 20.27 -5.92
CA PRO A 28 13.09 21.15 -6.79
C PRO A 28 13.96 21.72 -7.91
N HIS A 29 13.37 21.90 -9.09
CA HIS A 29 14.07 22.45 -10.25
C HIS A 29 14.63 23.84 -9.95
N ILE A 30 15.87 24.08 -10.39
CA ILE A 30 16.53 25.38 -10.29
C ILE A 30 16.21 26.24 -11.53
N GLY A 31 15.91 27.51 -11.32
CA GLY A 31 15.74 28.49 -12.40
C GLY A 31 17.09 28.99 -12.90
N ILE A 32 17.34 28.94 -14.21
CA ILE A 32 18.64 29.34 -14.80
C ILE A 32 18.62 30.72 -15.50
N ASP A 33 17.49 31.42 -15.42
CA ASP A 33 17.25 32.70 -16.11
C ASP A 33 18.30 33.76 -15.75
N GLY A 34 18.91 34.37 -16.77
CA GLY A 34 19.96 35.39 -16.61
C GLY A 34 21.33 34.84 -16.16
N LYS A 35 21.44 33.54 -15.91
CA LYS A 35 22.69 32.82 -15.56
C LYS A 35 22.89 31.58 -16.41
N GLU A 36 22.40 31.59 -17.65
CA GLU A 36 22.43 30.44 -18.57
C GLU A 36 23.87 29.98 -18.84
N LEU A 37 24.80 30.92 -18.94
CA LEU A 37 26.20 30.63 -19.22
C LEU A 37 26.86 29.87 -18.05
N ASP A 38 26.54 30.23 -16.81
CA ASP A 38 27.04 29.55 -15.62
C ASP A 38 26.36 28.19 -15.46
N ALA A 39 25.05 28.10 -15.70
CA ALA A 39 24.29 26.83 -15.68
C ALA A 39 24.87 25.79 -16.65
N LEU A 40 25.11 26.17 -17.90
CA LEU A 40 25.69 25.28 -18.90
C LEU A 40 27.12 24.87 -18.54
N THR A 41 27.91 25.77 -17.95
CA THR A 41 29.25 25.46 -17.46
C THR A 41 29.20 24.38 -16.37
N ILE A 42 28.27 24.53 -15.40
CA ILE A 42 28.03 23.53 -14.35
C ILE A 42 27.64 22.18 -14.94
N LEU A 43 26.63 22.15 -15.82
CA LEU A 43 26.14 20.91 -16.45
C LEU A 43 27.24 20.17 -17.22
N VAL A 44 28.09 20.90 -17.96
CA VAL A 44 29.26 20.32 -18.66
C VAL A 44 30.29 19.78 -17.66
N ASN A 45 30.57 20.51 -16.58
CA ASN A 45 31.56 20.10 -15.59
C ASN A 45 31.09 18.93 -14.71
N LEU A 46 29.78 18.79 -14.48
CA LEU A 46 29.16 17.63 -13.81
C LEU A 46 29.37 16.30 -14.56
N THR A 47 29.77 16.34 -15.83
CA THR A 47 30.04 15.13 -16.62
C THR A 47 31.35 14.40 -16.28
N ASP A 48 32.19 14.96 -15.41
CA ASP A 48 33.38 14.26 -14.94
C ASP A 48 33.10 13.33 -13.77
N LYS A 49 34.05 12.45 -13.49
CA LYS A 49 34.11 11.71 -12.22
C LYS A 49 34.09 12.70 -11.05
N THR A 50 33.44 12.29 -9.95
CA THR A 50 33.21 13.17 -8.78
C THR A 50 34.51 13.74 -8.20
N ASP A 51 35.59 12.96 -8.21
CA ASP A 51 36.92 13.39 -7.72
C ASP A 51 37.53 14.53 -8.56
N ASN A 52 37.15 14.62 -9.84
CA ASN A 52 37.66 15.62 -10.77
C ASN A 52 36.77 16.88 -10.83
N GLN A 53 35.63 16.90 -10.12
CA GLN A 53 34.71 18.04 -10.04
C GLN A 53 35.21 19.05 -8.99
N LYS A 54 36.39 19.65 -9.15
CA LYS A 54 36.95 20.60 -8.16
C LYS A 54 36.17 21.92 -8.15
N ASP A 55 36.06 22.55 -9.32
CA ASP A 55 35.26 23.74 -9.56
C ASP A 55 34.25 23.45 -10.67
N LEU A 56 32.96 23.68 -10.39
CA LEU A 56 31.88 23.49 -11.35
C LEU A 56 31.69 24.70 -12.28
N LEU A 57 32.23 25.86 -11.93
CA LEU A 57 32.18 27.10 -12.71
C LEU A 57 33.40 27.30 -13.62
N ASP A 58 34.32 26.33 -13.67
CA ASP A 58 35.51 26.37 -14.52
C ASP A 58 35.14 26.38 -16.02
N ARG A 59 35.23 27.56 -16.63
CA ARG A 59 34.94 27.79 -18.04
C ARG A 59 36.03 27.27 -18.98
N ALA A 60 37.28 27.21 -18.54
CA ALA A 60 38.38 26.73 -19.38
C ALA A 60 38.22 25.22 -19.63
N LYS A 61 37.92 24.47 -18.57
CA LYS A 61 37.64 23.04 -18.65
C LYS A 61 36.34 22.75 -19.41
N CYS A 62 35.30 23.54 -19.19
CA CYS A 62 34.05 23.46 -19.96
C CYS A 62 34.32 23.59 -21.47
N LYS A 63 35.10 24.61 -21.88
CA LYS A 63 35.48 24.84 -23.27
C LYS A 63 36.25 23.67 -23.88
N GLN A 64 37.16 23.05 -23.14
CA GLN A 64 37.90 21.87 -23.62
C GLN A 64 36.97 20.70 -23.92
N LYS A 65 36.01 20.41 -23.03
CA LYS A 65 35.04 19.33 -23.24
C LYS A 65 34.09 19.57 -24.40
N LEU A 66 33.58 20.81 -24.53
CA LEU A 66 32.67 21.17 -25.61
C LEU A 66 33.29 20.98 -27.01
N ARG A 67 34.62 20.93 -27.10
CA ARG A 67 35.38 20.67 -28.32
C ARG A 67 35.72 19.19 -28.56
N ASP A 68 35.46 18.32 -27.58
CA ASP A 68 35.73 16.88 -27.68
C ASP A 68 34.52 16.14 -28.29
N GLU A 69 34.71 15.63 -29.50
CA GLU A 69 33.67 14.87 -30.23
C GLU A 69 33.31 13.54 -29.55
N LYS A 70 34.28 12.85 -28.92
CA LYS A 70 34.03 11.58 -28.22
C LYS A 70 33.20 11.80 -26.96
N TRP A 71 33.44 12.91 -26.27
CA TRP A 71 32.65 13.32 -25.12
C TRP A 71 31.19 13.58 -25.51
N TRP A 72 30.96 14.31 -26.60
CA TRP A 72 29.62 14.55 -27.13
C TRP A 72 28.88 13.26 -27.48
N ALA A 73 29.54 12.34 -28.20
CA ALA A 73 28.97 11.03 -28.54
C ALA A 73 28.55 10.25 -27.28
N SER A 74 29.36 10.31 -26.22
CA SER A 74 29.05 9.66 -24.94
C SER A 74 27.83 10.29 -24.25
N CYS A 75 27.75 11.63 -24.21
CA CYS A 75 26.62 12.35 -23.63
C CYS A 75 25.33 12.09 -24.40
N LEU A 76 25.38 12.09 -25.74
CA LEU A 76 24.25 11.78 -26.61
C LEU A 76 23.69 10.38 -26.38
N ASN A 77 24.57 9.37 -26.28
CA ASN A 77 24.13 8.01 -26.03
C ASN A 77 23.33 7.89 -24.72
N CYS A 78 23.61 8.73 -23.71
CA CYS A 78 22.87 8.73 -22.46
C CYS A 78 21.40 9.13 -22.63
N VAL A 79 21.07 9.96 -23.63
CA VAL A 79 19.69 10.43 -23.86
C VAL A 79 18.77 9.28 -24.22
N ASN A 80 19.27 8.28 -24.96
CA ASN A 80 18.52 7.06 -25.29
C ASN A 80 18.01 6.33 -24.04
N TYR A 81 18.74 6.42 -22.93
CA TYR A 81 18.43 5.77 -21.67
C TYR A 81 17.89 6.74 -20.60
N ARG A 82 17.40 7.92 -20.98
CA ARG A 82 16.55 8.76 -20.11
C ARG A 82 15.17 8.09 -20.01
N GLN A 83 14.77 7.72 -18.81
CA GLN A 83 13.59 6.90 -18.54
C GLN A 83 12.56 7.67 -17.70
N SER A 84 11.29 7.36 -17.89
CA SER A 84 10.21 7.82 -16.99
C SER A 84 9.93 6.80 -15.88
N HIS A 85 10.07 5.51 -16.20
CA HIS A 85 9.92 4.40 -15.27
C HIS A 85 11.20 3.56 -15.25
N ASN A 86 11.62 3.15 -14.06
CA ASN A 86 12.86 2.42 -13.88
C ASN A 86 12.61 0.90 -13.74
N PRO A 87 12.91 0.08 -14.77
CA PRO A 87 12.80 -1.37 -14.67
C PRO A 87 13.83 -1.99 -13.71
N LYS A 88 14.91 -1.27 -13.38
CA LYS A 88 15.98 -1.70 -12.44
C LYS A 88 15.61 -1.54 -10.97
N PHE A 89 14.44 -1.00 -10.66
CA PHE A 89 13.96 -0.92 -9.29
C PHE A 89 13.00 -2.09 -9.00
N PRO A 90 13.24 -2.92 -7.96
CA PRO A 90 14.38 -2.91 -7.03
C PRO A 90 15.61 -3.73 -7.50
N ASP A 91 15.49 -4.57 -8.54
CA ASP A 91 16.60 -5.42 -9.02
C ASP A 91 17.43 -4.73 -10.12
N ILE A 92 18.67 -4.37 -9.78
CA ILE A 92 19.60 -3.67 -10.67
C ILE A 92 19.96 -4.43 -11.95
N ARG A 93 19.74 -5.75 -11.98
CA ARG A 93 20.03 -6.62 -13.12
C ARG A 93 18.96 -6.55 -14.20
N SER A 94 17.80 -5.96 -13.91
CA SER A 94 16.78 -5.78 -14.93
C SER A 94 17.29 -4.89 -16.08
N GLU A 95 16.79 -5.18 -17.26
CA GLU A 95 17.14 -4.46 -18.49
C GLU A 95 15.90 -3.91 -19.18
N GLY A 96 16.11 -2.91 -20.04
CA GLY A 96 15.05 -2.29 -20.84
C GLY A 96 14.94 -0.78 -20.64
N ILE A 97 14.14 -0.15 -21.49
CA ILE A 97 13.90 1.30 -21.52
C ILE A 97 12.39 1.53 -21.54
N ILE A 98 11.93 2.36 -20.60
CA ILE A 98 10.55 2.82 -20.54
C ILE A 98 10.55 4.35 -20.45
N ARG A 99 10.01 4.98 -21.49
CA ARG A 99 9.78 6.42 -21.61
C ARG A 99 8.36 6.60 -22.13
N THR A 100 7.44 6.78 -21.21
CA THR A 100 6.01 7.00 -21.47
C THR A 100 5.34 7.56 -20.22
N GLU A 101 4.16 8.12 -20.40
CA GLU A 101 3.22 8.48 -19.35
C GLU A 101 2.17 7.37 -19.19
N ALA A 102 1.46 7.38 -18.07
CA ALA A 102 0.38 6.43 -17.82
C ALA A 102 -0.87 6.75 -18.66
N LEU A 103 -1.67 5.74 -18.98
CA LEU A 103 -2.76 5.88 -19.95
C LEU A 103 -4.02 6.50 -19.36
N GLY A 104 -4.37 7.71 -19.81
CA GLY A 104 -5.62 8.37 -19.41
C GLY A 104 -5.64 8.76 -17.93
N GLU A 105 -6.84 9.01 -17.42
CA GLU A 105 -7.02 9.60 -16.09
C GLU A 105 -7.49 8.58 -15.06
N LEU A 106 -7.11 8.85 -13.80
CA LEU A 106 -7.58 8.08 -12.64
C LEU A 106 -8.62 8.88 -11.86
N PRO A 107 -9.61 8.21 -11.24
CA PRO A 107 -10.53 8.82 -10.30
C PRO A 107 -9.83 9.69 -9.25
N SER A 108 -10.53 10.73 -8.77
CA SER A 108 -9.96 11.76 -7.88
C SER A 108 -9.34 11.19 -6.59
N PHE A 109 -9.83 10.06 -6.09
CA PHE A 109 -9.38 9.38 -4.86
C PHE A 109 -8.27 8.33 -5.04
N LEU A 110 -7.73 8.17 -6.26
CA LEU A 110 -6.59 7.30 -6.56
C LEU A 110 -5.37 8.12 -7.01
N LEU A 111 -4.17 7.78 -6.53
CA LEU A 111 -2.94 8.47 -6.91
C LEU A 111 -2.02 7.58 -7.76
N SER A 112 -1.57 8.11 -8.90
CA SER A 112 -0.50 7.55 -9.74
C SER A 112 0.30 8.68 -10.38
N SER A 113 1.26 8.35 -11.26
CA SER A 113 2.04 9.37 -11.94
C SER A 113 1.21 10.25 -12.88
N SER A 114 0.03 9.81 -13.34
CA SER A 114 -0.85 10.62 -14.19
C SER A 114 -1.34 11.93 -13.54
N LYS A 115 -1.33 12.01 -12.21
CA LYS A 115 -1.70 13.23 -11.47
C LYS A 115 -0.51 14.09 -11.06
N ILE A 116 0.70 13.61 -11.34
CA ILE A 116 1.94 14.31 -11.00
C ILE A 116 2.54 14.83 -12.30
N PRO A 117 3.04 16.07 -12.33
CA PRO A 117 3.74 16.57 -13.50
C PRO A 117 4.85 15.60 -13.93
N PRO A 118 4.98 15.26 -15.25
CA PRO A 118 5.88 14.22 -15.76
C PRO A 118 7.35 14.68 -15.81
N TYR A 119 7.85 15.15 -14.68
CA TYR A 119 9.22 15.61 -14.48
C TYR A 119 10.06 14.56 -13.74
N TYR A 120 11.34 14.87 -13.55
CA TYR A 120 12.34 14.06 -12.86
C TYR A 120 12.68 12.75 -13.57
N TRP A 121 12.50 12.69 -14.89
CA TRP A 121 12.95 11.55 -15.68
C TRP A 121 14.48 11.57 -15.72
N SER A 122 15.08 10.42 -15.48
CA SER A 122 16.52 10.34 -15.25
C SER A 122 17.16 9.19 -16.01
N TYR A 123 18.49 9.24 -16.12
CA TYR A 123 19.25 8.20 -16.78
C TYR A 123 19.36 6.96 -15.90
N ALA A 124 19.04 5.79 -16.46
CA ALA A 124 19.17 4.49 -15.82
C ALA A 124 19.56 3.41 -16.83
N HIS A 125 20.85 3.08 -16.91
CA HIS A 125 21.33 1.96 -17.73
C HIS A 125 22.58 1.32 -17.11
N ASP A 126 23.66 2.08 -16.99
CA ASP A 126 24.91 1.61 -16.40
C ASP A 126 25.58 2.65 -15.48
N SER A 127 26.55 2.20 -14.70
CA SER A 127 27.30 3.06 -13.78
C SER A 127 28.43 3.84 -14.46
N LYS A 128 28.82 3.48 -15.70
CA LYS A 128 29.94 4.09 -16.42
C LYS A 128 29.57 5.49 -16.94
N TYR A 129 28.37 5.64 -17.50
CA TYR A 129 27.92 6.90 -18.11
C TYR A 129 27.04 7.76 -17.20
N ILE A 130 26.85 7.39 -15.92
CA ILE A 130 25.98 8.10 -14.98
C ILE A 130 26.33 9.57 -14.76
N ASN A 131 27.60 9.95 -14.82
CA ASN A 131 28.00 11.36 -14.79
C ASN A 131 27.87 12.00 -16.17
N LYS A 132 28.19 11.27 -17.25
CA LYS A 132 28.09 11.76 -18.63
C LYS A 132 26.65 12.13 -19.01
N SER A 133 25.65 11.51 -18.38
CA SER A 133 24.24 11.87 -18.62
C SER A 133 23.88 13.28 -18.13
N ALA A 134 24.62 13.84 -17.17
CA ALA A 134 24.25 15.07 -16.46
C ALA A 134 23.97 16.26 -17.40
N LEU A 135 24.72 16.39 -18.50
CA LEU A 135 24.52 17.50 -19.43
C LEU A 135 23.13 17.48 -20.06
N LEU A 136 22.76 16.37 -20.68
CA LEU A 136 21.58 16.33 -21.56
C LEU A 136 20.32 15.85 -20.84
N THR A 137 20.44 15.13 -19.72
CA THR A 137 19.28 14.52 -19.05
C THR A 137 18.79 15.28 -17.82
N ASN A 138 19.62 16.14 -17.21
CA ASN A 138 19.19 16.91 -16.04
C ASN A 138 18.18 17.97 -16.44
N GLU A 139 17.18 18.15 -15.58
CA GLU A 139 16.12 19.13 -15.78
C GLU A 139 16.41 20.41 -15.01
N PHE A 140 15.95 21.52 -15.56
CA PHE A 140 16.00 22.85 -14.96
C PHE A 140 14.82 23.66 -15.48
N CYS A 141 14.53 24.78 -14.83
CA CYS A 141 13.52 25.72 -15.29
C CYS A 141 14.19 26.87 -16.05
N TRP A 142 13.67 27.18 -17.24
CA TRP A 142 14.10 28.30 -18.07
C TRP A 142 12.86 28.98 -18.67
N ASN A 143 12.73 30.29 -18.45
CA ASN A 143 11.57 31.11 -18.80
C ASN A 143 10.24 30.53 -18.28
N GLY A 144 10.25 29.96 -17.06
CA GLY A 144 9.07 29.34 -16.45
C GLY A 144 8.73 27.94 -16.96
N VAL A 145 9.46 27.40 -17.93
CA VAL A 145 9.26 26.05 -18.47
C VAL A 145 10.32 25.10 -17.94
N ILE A 146 9.88 23.98 -17.37
CA ILE A 146 10.78 22.90 -16.93
C ILE A 146 11.10 22.01 -18.13
N SER A 147 12.38 21.83 -18.41
CA SER A 147 12.84 20.96 -19.50
C SER A 147 14.27 20.47 -19.24
N CYS A 148 14.80 19.65 -20.14
CA CYS A 148 16.21 19.25 -20.15
C CYS A 148 16.86 19.66 -21.48
N LEU A 149 18.20 19.75 -21.51
CA LEU A 149 18.91 20.15 -22.72
C LEU A 149 18.66 19.21 -23.90
N ALA A 150 18.44 17.91 -23.67
CA ALA A 150 18.13 16.98 -24.75
C ALA A 150 16.87 17.36 -25.54
N GLU A 151 15.86 17.91 -24.87
CA GLU A 151 14.60 18.32 -25.50
C GLU A 151 14.74 19.71 -26.14
N LEU A 152 15.34 20.67 -25.42
CA LEU A 152 15.50 22.04 -25.92
C LEU A 152 16.45 22.14 -27.14
N LEU A 153 17.49 21.32 -27.19
CA LEU A 153 18.52 21.39 -28.24
C LEU A 153 18.18 20.59 -29.50
N LYS A 154 16.99 19.98 -29.59
CA LYS A 154 16.45 19.41 -30.84
C LYS A 154 16.26 20.48 -31.90
N ASP A 155 15.78 21.66 -31.46
CA ASP A 155 15.71 22.84 -32.29
C ASP A 155 17.13 23.42 -32.47
N VAL A 156 17.58 23.46 -33.72
CA VAL A 156 18.88 24.02 -34.07
C VAL A 156 18.95 25.49 -33.68
N ASP A 157 17.85 26.24 -33.76
CA ASP A 157 17.80 27.69 -33.56
C ASP A 157 17.53 28.13 -32.13
N HIS A 158 17.38 27.15 -31.22
CA HIS A 158 17.15 27.40 -29.79
C HIS A 158 18.23 28.34 -29.19
N PRO A 159 17.85 29.38 -28.41
CA PRO A 159 18.79 30.39 -27.90
C PRO A 159 19.98 29.83 -27.11
N LEU A 160 19.78 28.74 -26.36
CA LEU A 160 20.86 28.09 -25.58
C LEU A 160 22.01 27.56 -26.47
N TRP A 161 21.78 27.30 -27.76
CA TRP A 161 22.87 27.00 -28.70
C TRP A 161 23.84 28.16 -28.87
N LYS A 162 23.36 29.41 -28.83
CA LYS A 162 24.21 30.60 -28.90
C LYS A 162 25.12 30.66 -27.66
N THR A 163 24.58 30.33 -26.50
CA THR A 163 25.34 30.26 -25.23
C THR A 163 26.39 29.15 -25.26
N LEU A 164 26.06 27.95 -25.76
CA LEU A 164 27.03 26.86 -25.96
C LEU A 164 28.14 27.23 -26.96
N THR A 165 27.79 27.95 -28.03
CA THR A 165 28.77 28.44 -29.01
C THR A 165 29.72 29.45 -28.36
N LYS A 166 29.20 30.36 -27.53
CA LYS A 166 29.99 31.32 -26.74
C LYS A 166 30.94 30.62 -25.76
N LEU A 167 30.53 29.49 -25.17
CA LEU A 167 31.37 28.65 -24.30
C LEU A 167 32.44 27.85 -25.08
N GLY A 168 32.34 27.77 -26.40
CA GLY A 168 33.36 27.19 -27.27
C GLY A 168 32.96 25.92 -28.02
N CYS A 169 31.67 25.58 -28.06
CA CYS A 169 31.13 24.53 -28.93
C CYS A 169 31.22 24.93 -30.42
N TYR A 170 31.62 24.00 -31.28
CA TYR A 170 31.73 24.25 -32.71
C TYR A 170 30.35 24.29 -33.39
N GLN A 171 30.18 25.17 -34.39
CA GLN A 171 28.94 25.26 -35.19
C GLN A 171 28.60 23.97 -35.93
N LYS A 172 29.60 23.21 -36.40
CA LYS A 172 29.41 21.91 -37.04
C LYS A 172 28.78 20.92 -36.05
N THR A 173 29.33 20.85 -34.83
CA THR A 173 28.83 20.02 -33.74
C THR A 173 27.38 20.35 -33.43
N ARG A 174 27.02 21.64 -33.30
CA ARG A 174 25.61 22.07 -33.10
C ARG A 174 24.63 21.41 -34.07
N LYS A 175 24.89 21.48 -35.38
CA LYS A 175 23.99 20.91 -36.40
C LYS A 175 23.91 19.38 -36.29
N THR A 176 25.03 18.72 -36.05
CA THR A 176 25.09 17.25 -35.93
C THR A 176 24.33 16.76 -34.68
N ILE A 177 24.58 17.37 -33.52
CA ILE A 177 23.94 17.01 -32.25
C ILE A 177 22.43 17.21 -32.32
N ALA A 178 21.97 18.37 -32.80
CA ALA A 178 20.54 18.67 -32.91
C ALA A 178 19.82 17.65 -33.80
N LYS A 179 20.42 17.30 -34.96
CA LYS A 179 19.87 16.27 -35.85
C LYS A 179 19.77 14.89 -35.16
N GLN A 180 20.78 14.51 -34.38
CA GLN A 180 20.77 13.24 -33.65
C GLN A 180 19.74 13.25 -32.50
N LEU A 181 19.62 14.34 -31.75
CA LEU A 181 18.61 14.48 -30.70
C LEU A 181 17.18 14.42 -31.27
N ALA A 182 16.95 15.04 -32.42
CA ALA A 182 15.65 15.01 -33.10
C ALA A 182 15.25 13.60 -33.56
N SER A 183 16.22 12.69 -33.76
CA SER A 183 15.94 11.29 -34.13
C SER A 183 15.54 10.40 -32.95
N ILE A 184 15.74 10.85 -31.70
CA ILE A 184 15.41 10.07 -30.51
C ILE A 184 13.91 10.20 -30.23
N ALA A 185 13.22 9.06 -30.21
CA ALA A 185 11.78 9.01 -29.97
C ALA A 185 11.42 9.54 -28.57
N HIS A 186 10.38 10.37 -28.50
CA HIS A 186 9.87 10.92 -27.23
C HIS A 186 9.18 9.85 -26.38
N VAL A 187 8.54 8.86 -27.01
CA VAL A 187 7.87 7.75 -26.34
C VAL A 187 8.49 6.43 -26.81
N THR A 188 8.86 5.56 -25.88
CA THR A 188 9.48 4.26 -26.16
C THR A 188 9.26 3.30 -25.00
N ILE A 189 8.80 2.09 -25.33
CA ILE A 189 8.80 0.94 -24.41
C ILE A 189 9.54 -0.18 -25.13
N ASN A 190 10.78 -0.43 -24.72
CA ASN A 190 11.60 -1.50 -25.27
C ASN A 190 12.22 -2.29 -24.12
N VAL A 191 11.55 -3.39 -23.75
CA VAL A 191 11.89 -4.18 -22.58
C VAL A 191 11.68 -5.66 -22.90
N PRO A 192 12.74 -6.49 -22.91
CA PRO A 192 12.60 -7.92 -23.13
C PRO A 192 12.00 -8.60 -21.89
N LEU A 193 11.03 -9.51 -22.08
CA LEU A 193 10.44 -10.28 -20.99
C LEU A 193 11.22 -11.57 -20.66
N ALA A 194 11.96 -12.13 -21.62
CA ALA A 194 12.84 -13.27 -21.42
C ALA A 194 14.22 -12.84 -20.92
N SER A 195 14.87 -13.73 -20.15
CA SER A 195 16.22 -13.51 -19.59
C SER A 195 16.35 -12.19 -18.83
N ASN A 196 15.27 -11.76 -18.17
CA ASN A 196 15.17 -10.50 -17.45
C ASN A 196 14.64 -10.75 -16.03
N TYR A 197 14.88 -9.80 -15.12
CA TYR A 197 14.55 -9.91 -13.69
C TYR A 197 13.26 -9.17 -13.33
N LEU A 198 12.41 -8.91 -14.32
CA LEU A 198 11.14 -8.21 -14.16
C LEU A 198 10.13 -9.09 -13.42
N THR A 199 9.39 -8.47 -12.51
CA THR A 199 8.22 -9.12 -11.92
C THR A 199 7.11 -9.20 -12.97
N GLN A 200 6.46 -10.36 -13.05
CA GLN A 200 5.25 -10.56 -13.85
C GLN A 200 4.15 -11.13 -12.94
N ILE A 201 2.95 -10.58 -13.06
CA ILE A 201 1.74 -10.99 -12.33
C ILE A 201 0.58 -11.10 -13.33
N SER A 202 -0.44 -11.90 -13.04
CA SER A 202 -1.61 -12.01 -13.92
C SER A 202 -2.90 -11.75 -13.15
N PHE A 203 -3.77 -10.92 -13.71
CA PHE A 203 -5.11 -10.61 -13.18
C PHE A 203 -6.18 -11.05 -14.16
N PRO A 204 -7.36 -11.45 -13.69
CA PRO A 204 -8.51 -11.60 -14.56
C PRO A 204 -8.96 -10.22 -15.04
N ASP A 205 -9.07 -10.04 -16.36
CA ASP A 205 -9.62 -8.84 -17.00
C ASP A 205 -11.09 -9.05 -17.42
N SER A 206 -11.52 -10.31 -17.52
CA SER A 206 -12.92 -10.71 -17.63
C SER A 206 -13.18 -11.97 -16.80
N ASP A 207 -14.41 -12.50 -16.86
CA ASP A 207 -14.77 -13.77 -16.21
C ASP A 207 -13.98 -14.98 -16.72
N THR A 208 -13.38 -14.89 -17.91
CA THR A 208 -12.72 -16.04 -18.58
C THR A 208 -11.29 -15.76 -19.03
N SER A 209 -10.92 -14.49 -19.19
CA SER A 209 -9.61 -14.09 -19.67
C SER A 209 -8.73 -13.53 -18.55
N TYR A 210 -7.44 -13.47 -18.84
CA TYR A 210 -6.44 -12.89 -17.97
C TYR A 210 -5.53 -11.97 -18.77
N ILE A 211 -5.00 -10.97 -18.08
CA ILE A 211 -3.92 -10.11 -18.52
C ILE A 211 -2.70 -10.31 -17.63
N SER A 212 -1.52 -10.35 -18.24
CA SER A 212 -0.24 -10.34 -17.53
C SER A 212 0.33 -8.93 -17.47
N LEU A 213 0.84 -8.53 -16.31
CA LEU A 213 1.37 -7.19 -16.07
C LEU A 213 2.78 -7.26 -15.52
N SER A 214 3.61 -6.28 -15.89
CA SER A 214 4.89 -6.01 -15.24
C SER A 214 4.86 -4.64 -14.56
N PRO A 215 4.71 -4.59 -13.23
CA PRO A 215 4.77 -3.32 -12.51
C PRO A 215 6.19 -2.76 -12.52
N VAL A 216 6.32 -1.47 -12.86
CA VAL A 216 7.58 -0.73 -12.90
C VAL A 216 7.49 0.55 -12.06
N ALA A 217 8.62 1.02 -11.53
CA ALA A 217 8.64 2.16 -10.63
C ALA A 217 8.69 3.49 -11.40
N SER A 218 7.68 4.34 -11.23
CA SER A 218 7.70 5.71 -11.76
C SER A 218 8.71 6.58 -11.02
N LEU A 219 9.62 7.19 -11.78
CA LEU A 219 10.66 8.07 -11.23
C LEU A 219 10.06 9.40 -10.73
N SER A 220 9.00 9.89 -11.39
CA SER A 220 8.26 11.08 -10.99
C SER A 220 7.59 10.87 -9.63
N MET A 221 6.94 9.72 -9.43
CA MET A 221 6.37 9.33 -8.12
C MET A 221 7.45 9.21 -7.04
N GLN A 222 8.57 8.54 -7.34
CA GLN A 222 9.68 8.40 -6.38
C GLN A 222 10.26 9.75 -5.97
N SER A 223 10.45 10.68 -6.92
CA SER A 223 10.96 12.02 -6.63
C SER A 223 9.96 12.84 -5.82
N HIS A 224 8.68 12.82 -6.22
CA HIS A 224 7.60 13.53 -5.52
C HIS A 224 7.49 13.10 -4.06
N PHE A 225 7.52 11.79 -3.80
CA PHE A 225 7.48 11.26 -2.44
C PHE A 225 8.76 11.57 -1.66
N TYR A 226 9.93 11.44 -2.29
CA TYR A 226 11.20 11.72 -1.64
C TYR A 226 11.31 13.17 -1.14
N GLN A 227 10.87 14.11 -1.97
CA GLN A 227 10.88 15.55 -1.66
C GLN A 227 9.80 15.90 -0.63
N GLY A 228 8.56 15.45 -0.83
CA GLY A 228 7.45 15.77 0.08
C GLY A 228 7.57 15.16 1.47
N LEU A 229 8.34 14.08 1.62
CA LEU A 229 8.60 13.42 2.92
C LEU A 229 9.83 13.97 3.65
N GLN A 230 10.51 14.99 3.13
CA GLN A 230 11.78 15.45 3.69
C GLN A 230 11.67 15.90 5.16
N ASP A 231 10.57 16.55 5.51
CA ASP A 231 10.36 17.12 6.84
C ASP A 231 9.42 16.25 7.71
N GLU A 232 8.98 15.10 7.20
CA GLU A 232 7.96 14.23 7.81
C GLU A 232 8.57 13.00 8.49
N TYR A 233 9.11 13.15 9.70
CA TYR A 233 9.78 12.03 10.39
C TYR A 233 8.85 10.88 10.78
N LEU A 234 7.61 11.18 11.19
CA LEU A 234 6.66 10.15 11.63
C LEU A 234 6.23 9.27 10.46
N HIS A 235 5.87 9.86 9.33
CA HIS A 235 5.29 9.16 8.19
C HIS A 235 6.33 8.70 7.17
N THR A 236 7.62 8.69 7.52
CA THR A 236 8.70 8.31 6.62
C THR A 236 9.39 7.04 7.09
N SER A 237 9.64 6.15 6.14
CA SER A 237 10.57 5.02 6.27
C SER A 237 11.68 5.17 5.23
N THR A 238 12.91 4.87 5.62
CA THR A 238 14.04 4.88 4.68
C THR A 238 14.38 3.45 4.28
N THR A 239 14.47 3.20 2.98
CA THR A 239 14.81 1.89 2.40
C THR A 239 16.07 2.05 1.55
N ARG A 240 17.16 1.36 1.90
CA ARG A 240 18.47 1.50 1.24
C ARG A 240 18.73 0.43 0.19
N TYR A 241 19.39 0.84 -0.89
CA TYR A 241 19.87 -0.03 -1.97
C TYR A 241 21.38 0.16 -2.15
N SER A 242 22.16 -0.92 -2.02
CA SER A 242 23.64 -0.85 -1.94
C SER A 242 24.33 -0.36 -3.23
N ARG A 243 23.80 -0.70 -4.41
CA ARG A 243 24.41 -0.40 -5.73
C ARG A 243 23.64 0.70 -6.47
N SER A 244 23.53 1.86 -5.84
CA SER A 244 22.74 3.00 -6.32
C SER A 244 23.15 3.50 -7.71
N THR A 245 24.44 3.49 -8.06
CA THR A 245 24.93 3.92 -9.38
C THR A 245 24.54 2.97 -10.52
N ASN A 246 24.38 1.68 -10.23
CA ASN A 246 23.87 0.72 -11.22
C ASN A 246 22.36 0.87 -11.45
N MET A 247 21.63 1.34 -10.44
CA MET A 247 20.18 1.54 -10.51
C MET A 247 19.79 2.80 -11.28
N GLY A 248 20.64 3.84 -11.28
CA GLY A 248 20.46 5.06 -12.08
C GLY A 248 20.66 6.35 -11.29
N VAL A 249 20.45 7.49 -11.96
CA VAL A 249 20.71 8.82 -11.38
C VAL A 249 19.83 9.13 -10.18
N THR A 250 18.55 8.75 -10.20
CA THR A 250 17.63 8.97 -9.08
C THR A 250 18.15 8.28 -7.81
N ALA A 251 18.46 6.99 -7.88
CA ALA A 251 19.00 6.23 -6.74
C ALA A 251 20.37 6.76 -6.29
N MET A 252 21.27 7.10 -7.22
CA MET A 252 22.58 7.69 -6.90
C MET A 252 22.43 9.00 -6.12
N THR A 253 21.43 9.82 -6.43
CA THR A 253 21.25 11.15 -5.83
C THR A 253 20.97 11.06 -4.32
N CYS A 254 20.19 10.07 -3.88
CA CYS A 254 19.97 9.80 -2.46
C CYS A 254 20.95 8.78 -1.86
N GLY A 255 22.01 8.39 -2.58
CA GLY A 255 22.94 7.35 -2.13
C GLY A 255 22.28 5.97 -1.94
N GLY A 256 21.14 5.73 -2.59
CA GLY A 256 20.33 4.53 -2.45
C GLY A 256 19.31 4.59 -1.31
N ALA A 257 19.28 5.64 -0.49
CA ALA A 257 18.35 5.78 0.63
C ALA A 257 17.04 6.44 0.18
N PHE A 258 16.07 5.64 -0.27
CA PHE A 258 14.76 6.16 -0.66
C PHE A 258 13.88 6.41 0.57
N ARG A 259 13.25 7.59 0.61
CA ARG A 259 12.19 7.91 1.57
C ARG A 259 10.86 7.43 1.02
N MET A 260 10.15 6.61 1.78
CA MET A 260 8.87 6.02 1.43
C MET A 260 7.83 6.34 2.50
N LEU A 261 6.58 6.52 2.08
CA LEU A 261 5.46 6.83 2.97
C LEU A 261 5.16 5.62 3.85
N LYS A 262 5.36 5.77 5.15
CA LYS A 262 5.10 4.75 6.17
C LYS A 262 3.74 4.96 6.80
N SER A 263 2.91 3.91 6.75
CA SER A 263 1.65 3.86 7.51
C SER A 263 1.92 3.41 8.95
N ASN A 264 1.66 4.28 9.93
CA ASN A 264 1.92 4.01 11.36
C ASN A 264 0.69 3.56 12.14
N THR A 265 -0.22 2.81 11.51
CA THR A 265 -1.46 2.41 12.16
C THR A 265 -1.20 1.34 13.21
N LYS A 266 -1.38 1.71 14.48
CA LYS A 266 -1.61 0.72 15.53
C LYS A 266 -2.99 0.14 15.30
N ILE A 267 -3.06 -1.12 14.89
CA ILE A 267 -4.35 -1.81 14.81
C ILE A 267 -4.97 -1.79 16.20
N SER A 268 -6.08 -1.08 16.29
CA SER A 268 -6.73 -0.77 17.55
C SER A 268 -7.27 -2.04 18.19
N THR A 269 -7.13 -2.14 19.52
CA THR A 269 -7.72 -3.22 20.35
C THR A 269 -9.25 -3.10 20.47
N THR A 270 -9.88 -2.21 19.70
CA THR A 270 -11.32 -2.05 19.69
C THR A 270 -12.02 -3.28 19.09
N PRO A 271 -13.26 -3.56 19.52
CA PRO A 271 -14.07 -4.59 18.89
C PRO A 271 -14.25 -4.35 17.38
N HIS A 272 -14.19 -5.42 16.59
CA HIS A 272 -14.36 -5.33 15.13
C HIS A 272 -15.80 -5.03 14.70
N HIS A 273 -16.78 -5.21 15.59
CA HIS A 273 -18.18 -4.90 15.32
C HIS A 273 -18.93 -4.35 16.55
N ARG A 274 -20.06 -3.69 16.31
CA ARG A 274 -21.01 -3.17 17.32
C ARG A 274 -22.46 -3.54 16.96
N LEU A 275 -22.68 -4.73 16.41
CA LEU A 275 -24.02 -5.17 15.97
C LEU A 275 -24.97 -5.39 17.16
N ASN A 276 -24.45 -5.85 18.30
CA ASN A 276 -25.24 -6.13 19.50
C ASN A 276 -25.29 -4.97 20.50
N SER A 277 -24.76 -3.78 20.15
CA SER A 277 -24.66 -2.65 21.10
C SER A 277 -25.99 -2.04 21.53
N LYS A 278 -27.12 -2.49 20.96
CA LYS A 278 -28.47 -2.14 21.43
C LYS A 278 -28.88 -2.90 22.70
N ARG A 279 -28.30 -4.06 23.01
CA ARG A 279 -28.47 -4.70 24.32
C ARG A 279 -27.38 -4.18 25.25
N ARG A 280 -27.58 -2.99 25.82
CA ARG A 280 -26.85 -2.64 27.06
C ARG A 280 -27.30 -3.65 28.10
N TRP A 281 -26.49 -4.69 28.34
CA TRP A 281 -26.77 -5.67 29.38
C TRP A 281 -26.96 -4.99 30.74
N LEU A 282 -26.37 -3.81 30.92
CA LEU A 282 -26.49 -2.97 32.10
C LEU A 282 -27.22 -1.64 31.80
N THR A 283 -28.38 -1.43 32.43
CA THR A 283 -29.15 -0.19 32.42
C THR A 283 -29.14 0.47 33.81
N SER A 284 -29.56 1.74 33.90
CA SER A 284 -29.72 2.42 35.19
C SER A 284 -30.69 1.66 36.13
N GLU A 285 -31.74 1.05 35.56
CA GLU A 285 -32.72 0.24 36.29
C GLU A 285 -32.11 -1.05 36.85
N HIS A 286 -31.22 -1.71 36.08
CA HIS A 286 -30.47 -2.87 36.58
C HIS A 286 -29.57 -2.48 37.77
N VAL A 287 -28.84 -1.37 37.67
CA VAL A 287 -27.98 -0.87 38.76
C VAL A 287 -28.79 -0.51 40.01
N GLN A 288 -29.96 0.10 39.85
CA GLN A 288 -30.88 0.35 40.96
C GLN A 288 -31.40 -0.93 41.60
N SER A 289 -31.70 -1.95 40.78
CA SER A 289 -32.18 -3.25 41.26
C SER A 289 -31.10 -4.03 42.03
N LEU A 290 -29.85 -4.01 41.57
CA LEU A 290 -28.69 -4.55 42.30
C LEU A 290 -28.50 -3.83 43.65
N THR A 291 -28.60 -2.49 43.65
CA THR A 291 -28.50 -1.68 44.87
C THR A 291 -29.63 -2.02 45.86
N LYS A 292 -30.87 -2.15 45.36
CA LYS A 292 -32.04 -2.53 46.16
C LYS A 292 -31.86 -3.94 46.73
N TYR A 293 -31.36 -4.89 45.95
CA TYR A 293 -31.11 -6.27 46.37
C TYR A 293 -30.06 -6.36 47.49
N GLN A 294 -28.91 -5.69 47.34
CA GLN A 294 -27.86 -5.67 48.36
C GLN A 294 -28.33 -5.04 49.68
N ARG A 295 -29.23 -4.06 49.62
CA ARG A 295 -29.80 -3.38 50.80
C ARG A 295 -31.06 -4.05 51.37
N LEU A 296 -31.54 -5.17 50.79
CA LEU A 296 -32.80 -5.83 51.22
C LEU A 296 -32.83 -6.18 52.71
N ASN A 297 -31.70 -6.66 53.25
CA ASN A 297 -31.61 -7.08 54.64
C ASN A 297 -31.39 -5.91 55.62
N LYS A 298 -31.08 -4.71 55.12
CA LYS A 298 -30.79 -3.51 55.93
C LYS A 298 -31.99 -2.57 56.10
N ARG A 299 -33.13 -2.85 55.45
CA ARG A 299 -34.33 -2.00 55.51
C ARG A 299 -35.37 -2.57 56.47
N LEU A 300 -35.91 -1.71 57.34
CA LEU A 300 -37.12 -2.00 58.11
C LEU A 300 -38.32 -2.04 57.16
N MET A 301 -38.89 -3.23 56.98
CA MET A 301 -40.08 -3.45 56.15
C MET A 301 -40.77 -4.76 56.56
N PRO A 302 -42.11 -4.88 56.37
CA PRO A 302 -42.84 -6.13 56.58
C PRO A 302 -42.29 -7.27 55.72
N GLU A 303 -42.34 -8.50 56.24
CA GLU A 303 -41.74 -9.67 55.58
C GLU A 303 -42.35 -9.96 54.21
N ASN A 304 -43.67 -9.73 54.06
CA ASN A 304 -44.38 -9.90 52.79
C ASN A 304 -43.91 -8.91 51.72
N ALA A 305 -43.71 -7.64 52.10
CA ALA A 305 -43.16 -6.60 51.23
C ALA A 305 -41.70 -6.91 50.84
N ARG A 306 -40.91 -7.45 51.78
CA ARG A 306 -39.52 -7.88 51.51
C ARG A 306 -39.46 -9.03 50.50
N LYS A 307 -40.34 -10.03 50.62
CA LYS A 307 -40.45 -11.16 49.68
C LYS A 307 -40.84 -10.68 48.29
N ALA A 308 -41.81 -9.77 48.17
CA ALA A 308 -42.23 -9.19 46.90
C ALA A 308 -41.10 -8.39 46.21
N LEU A 309 -40.40 -7.52 46.96
CA LEU A 309 -39.29 -6.73 46.44
C LEU A 309 -38.11 -7.61 46.02
N ARG A 310 -37.80 -8.66 46.79
CA ARG A 310 -36.76 -9.65 46.43
C ARG A 310 -37.08 -10.33 45.10
N ARG A 311 -38.34 -10.73 44.87
CA ARG A 311 -38.77 -11.32 43.58
C ARG A 311 -38.62 -10.33 42.43
N LYS A 312 -39.09 -9.09 42.59
CA LYS A 312 -38.97 -8.04 41.58
C LYS A 312 -37.50 -7.77 41.21
N CYS A 313 -36.64 -7.60 42.20
CA CYS A 313 -35.20 -7.41 41.95
C CYS A 313 -34.54 -8.64 41.31
N LYS A 314 -34.90 -9.87 41.72
CA LYS A 314 -34.38 -11.10 41.07
C LYS A 314 -34.77 -11.18 39.59
N ILE A 315 -35.99 -10.78 39.23
CA ILE A 315 -36.46 -10.75 37.83
C ILE A 315 -35.64 -9.75 37.01
N GLU A 316 -35.46 -8.53 37.50
CA GLU A 316 -34.67 -7.51 36.80
C GLU A 316 -33.19 -7.91 36.67
N VAL A 317 -32.61 -8.50 37.72
CA VAL A 317 -31.23 -9.02 37.66
C VAL A 317 -31.13 -10.24 36.75
N LEU A 318 -32.17 -11.08 36.65
CA LEU A 318 -32.21 -12.17 35.68
C LEU A 318 -32.27 -11.66 34.24
N ASN A 319 -33.05 -10.61 33.97
CA ASN A 319 -33.09 -9.95 32.66
C ASN A 319 -31.72 -9.38 32.29
N MET A 320 -31.04 -8.74 33.25
CA MET A 320 -29.66 -8.26 33.11
C MET A 320 -28.69 -9.42 32.79
N VAL A 321 -28.76 -10.52 33.54
CA VAL A 321 -27.90 -11.71 33.35
C VAL A 321 -28.18 -12.37 32.00
N ASN A 322 -29.43 -12.48 31.57
CA ASN A 322 -29.79 -13.04 30.26
C ASN A 322 -29.31 -12.15 29.11
N ALA A 323 -29.41 -10.82 29.27
CA ALA A 323 -28.87 -9.87 28.30
C ALA A 323 -27.33 -9.92 28.22
N TRP A 324 -26.66 -10.16 29.35
CA TRP A 324 -25.20 -10.36 29.40
C TRP A 324 -24.79 -11.72 28.82
N LEU A 325 -25.50 -12.80 29.16
CA LEU A 325 -25.27 -14.16 28.64
C LEU A 325 -25.39 -14.22 27.12
N ALA A 326 -26.34 -13.48 26.54
CA ALA A 326 -26.48 -13.36 25.08
C ALA A 326 -25.27 -12.70 24.39
N MET A 327 -24.31 -12.18 25.16
CA MET A 327 -23.04 -11.62 24.66
C MET A 327 -21.84 -12.54 24.89
N GLN A 328 -22.03 -13.69 25.56
CA GLN A 328 -20.95 -14.62 25.95
C GLN A 328 -20.95 -15.88 25.10
N ASP A 329 -19.82 -16.60 25.10
CA ASP A 329 -19.72 -17.91 24.46
C ASP A 329 -20.52 -18.96 25.26
N HIS A 330 -21.49 -19.59 24.61
CA HIS A 330 -22.37 -20.60 25.21
C HIS A 330 -21.66 -21.91 25.57
N THR A 331 -20.40 -22.09 25.16
CA THR A 331 -19.60 -23.30 25.46
C THR A 331 -18.88 -23.24 26.82
N LEU A 332 -18.90 -22.08 27.49
CA LEU A 332 -18.18 -21.86 28.75
C LEU A 332 -18.94 -22.42 29.98
N ASP A 333 -18.20 -22.99 30.94
CA ASP A 333 -18.78 -23.46 32.21
C ASP A 333 -19.34 -22.30 33.05
N SER A 334 -20.39 -22.61 33.80
CA SER A 334 -21.09 -21.71 34.73
C SER A 334 -20.16 -21.01 35.73
N THR A 335 -19.09 -21.66 36.17
CA THR A 335 -18.12 -21.07 37.12
C THR A 335 -17.25 -19.99 36.46
N ILE A 336 -16.78 -20.24 35.24
CA ILE A 336 -15.99 -19.30 34.43
C ILE A 336 -16.84 -18.09 34.05
N LEU A 337 -18.11 -18.30 33.70
CA LEU A 337 -19.02 -17.21 33.38
C LEU A 337 -19.34 -16.32 34.58
N VAL A 338 -19.45 -16.88 35.79
CA VAL A 338 -19.56 -16.06 37.01
C VAL A 338 -18.32 -15.19 37.21
N GLN A 339 -17.12 -15.71 36.91
CA GLN A 339 -15.87 -14.94 37.00
C GLN A 339 -15.83 -13.83 35.95
N HIS A 340 -16.20 -14.12 34.70
CA HIS A 340 -16.28 -13.12 33.63
C HIS A 340 -17.30 -12.02 33.96
N LEU A 341 -18.48 -12.38 34.45
CA LEU A 341 -19.50 -11.39 34.85
C LEU A 341 -18.98 -10.49 35.98
N ASN A 342 -18.28 -11.06 36.97
CA ASN A 342 -17.69 -10.27 38.04
C ASN A 342 -16.56 -9.37 37.55
N HIS A 343 -15.73 -9.84 36.62
CA HIS A 343 -14.71 -9.03 35.97
C HIS A 343 -15.34 -7.84 35.22
N ASP A 344 -16.35 -8.08 34.38
CA ASP A 344 -17.07 -7.04 33.65
C ASP A 344 -17.73 -6.01 34.58
N LEU A 345 -18.36 -6.47 35.67
CA LEU A 345 -18.93 -5.59 36.70
C LEU A 345 -17.87 -4.74 37.40
N SER A 346 -16.64 -5.26 37.57
CA SER A 346 -15.52 -4.57 38.22
C SER A 346 -14.91 -3.46 37.37
N CYS A 347 -14.96 -3.62 36.05
CA CYS A 347 -14.46 -2.65 35.08
C CYS A 347 -15.38 -1.42 34.91
N LEU A 348 -16.62 -1.50 35.41
CA LEU A 348 -17.63 -0.44 35.30
C LEU A 348 -17.79 0.32 36.63
N GLY A 349 -17.59 1.64 36.60
CA GLY A 349 -17.63 2.49 37.80
C GLY A 349 -18.93 2.39 38.63
N ALA A 350 -20.09 2.25 37.97
CA ALA A 350 -21.39 2.18 38.64
C ALA A 350 -21.66 0.84 39.37
N THR A 351 -20.97 -0.24 38.97
CA THR A 351 -21.21 -1.61 39.45
C THR A 351 -20.03 -2.24 40.16
N LYS A 352 -18.87 -1.57 40.21
CA LYS A 352 -17.65 -2.05 40.87
C LYS A 352 -17.89 -2.56 42.31
N ARG A 353 -18.81 -1.94 43.05
CA ARG A 353 -19.22 -2.33 44.41
C ARG A 353 -19.99 -3.65 44.53
N PHE A 354 -20.48 -4.20 43.43
CA PHE A 354 -21.21 -5.47 43.39
C PHE A 354 -20.34 -6.63 42.90
N ALA A 355 -19.23 -6.33 42.22
CA ALA A 355 -18.28 -7.32 41.76
C ALA A 355 -17.62 -8.02 42.95
N TYR A 356 -17.57 -9.35 42.93
CA TYR A 356 -16.97 -10.20 43.96
C TYR A 356 -17.57 -10.05 45.38
N ASP A 357 -18.73 -9.39 45.52
CA ASP A 357 -19.49 -9.42 46.77
C ASP A 357 -20.04 -10.84 46.99
N PRO A 358 -19.87 -11.48 48.16
CA PRO A 358 -20.29 -12.88 48.38
C PRO A 358 -21.79 -13.12 48.18
N ALA A 359 -22.64 -12.17 48.58
CA ALA A 359 -24.09 -12.31 48.45
C ALA A 359 -24.54 -12.13 47.00
N MET A 360 -23.91 -11.22 46.27
CA MET A 360 -24.17 -11.00 44.83
C MET A 360 -23.63 -12.13 43.98
N THR A 361 -22.43 -12.64 44.27
CA THR A 361 -21.81 -13.77 43.55
C THR A 361 -22.66 -15.04 43.70
N LYS A 362 -23.23 -15.27 44.90
CA LYS A 362 -24.18 -16.36 45.11
C LYS A 362 -25.45 -16.19 44.30
N LEU A 363 -25.99 -14.97 44.20
CA LEU A 363 -27.14 -14.65 43.35
C LEU A 363 -26.83 -14.89 41.86
N PHE A 364 -25.70 -14.40 41.36
CA PHE A 364 -25.31 -14.58 39.96
C PHE A 364 -25.12 -16.06 39.61
N THR A 365 -24.51 -16.83 40.52
CA THR A 365 -24.36 -18.28 40.35
C THR A 365 -25.73 -18.99 40.27
N GLU A 366 -26.69 -18.62 41.13
CA GLU A 366 -28.06 -19.17 41.12
C GLU A 366 -28.78 -18.83 39.79
N LEU A 367 -28.67 -17.58 39.34
CA LEU A 367 -29.35 -17.11 38.11
C LEU A 367 -28.72 -17.67 36.84
N LEU A 368 -27.39 -17.74 36.77
CA LEU A 368 -26.67 -18.30 35.62
C LEU A 368 -26.96 -19.79 35.47
N LYS A 369 -26.93 -20.58 36.56
CA LYS A 369 -27.30 -22.01 36.52
C LYS A 369 -28.73 -22.21 36.00
N ARG A 370 -29.66 -21.34 36.40
CA ARG A 370 -31.05 -21.36 35.94
C ARG A 370 -31.23 -20.95 34.48
N ALA A 371 -30.40 -20.04 33.98
CA ALA A 371 -30.43 -19.65 32.57
C ALA A 371 -29.88 -20.76 31.66
N PHE A 372 -28.84 -21.48 32.11
CA PHE A 372 -28.28 -22.64 31.39
C PHE A 372 -29.24 -23.82 31.27
N SER A 373 -30.03 -24.12 32.31
CA SER A 373 -31.03 -25.19 32.24
C SER A 373 -32.11 -24.95 31.17
N ASN A 374 -32.25 -23.72 30.68
CA ASN A 374 -33.21 -23.35 29.64
C ASN A 374 -32.58 -23.17 28.24
N SER A 375 -31.25 -23.22 28.09
CA SER A 375 -30.56 -22.93 26.81
C SER A 375 -29.91 -24.14 26.14
N ILE A 376 -30.13 -25.37 26.65
CA ILE A 376 -29.68 -26.59 25.98
C ILE A 376 -30.68 -26.92 24.87
N ASN A 377 -30.60 -26.20 23.75
CA ASN A 377 -31.13 -26.57 22.44
C ASN A 377 -30.72 -25.50 21.44
N ASP A 378 -29.41 -25.33 21.21
CA ASP A 378 -28.92 -24.81 19.95
C ASP A 378 -27.69 -25.63 19.58
N SER A 379 -27.97 -26.77 18.95
CA SER A 379 -27.00 -27.47 18.12
C SER A 379 -26.40 -26.46 17.16
N THR A 380 -25.07 -26.39 17.08
CA THR A 380 -24.34 -25.69 16.02
C THR A 380 -24.78 -26.24 14.66
N GLN A 381 -25.83 -25.65 14.09
CA GLN A 381 -26.30 -25.99 12.75
C GLN A 381 -25.39 -25.28 11.75
N HIS A 382 -24.69 -26.07 10.95
CA HIS A 382 -24.01 -25.60 9.75
C HIS A 382 -25.09 -25.22 8.72
N THR A 383 -25.22 -23.93 8.42
CA THR A 383 -26.22 -23.42 7.50
C THR A 383 -25.65 -23.25 6.10
N ASN A 384 -26.43 -23.60 5.08
CA ASN A 384 -26.18 -23.15 3.72
C ASN A 384 -26.18 -21.61 3.68
N GLY A 385 -25.28 -20.98 2.93
CA GLY A 385 -25.27 -19.53 2.79
C GLY A 385 -24.14 -18.98 1.93
N SER A 386 -24.35 -17.76 1.41
CA SER A 386 -23.48 -17.12 0.42
C SER A 386 -22.18 -16.55 1.00
N TYR A 387 -22.07 -16.35 2.32
CA TYR A 387 -20.90 -15.76 2.96
C TYR A 387 -20.02 -16.82 3.64
N LEU A 388 -18.87 -17.12 3.06
CA LEU A 388 -17.89 -18.06 3.60
C LEU A 388 -16.86 -17.33 4.48
N VAL A 389 -16.67 -17.80 5.71
CA VAL A 389 -15.71 -17.24 6.67
C VAL A 389 -14.39 -18.02 6.63
N LEU A 390 -13.28 -17.31 6.46
CA LEU A 390 -11.91 -17.81 6.65
C LEU A 390 -11.25 -17.07 7.83
N PRO A 391 -11.30 -17.60 9.05
CA PRO A 391 -10.85 -16.90 10.24
C PRO A 391 -9.34 -17.06 10.48
N ASN A 392 -8.76 -16.09 11.21
CA ASN A 392 -7.44 -16.17 11.84
C ASN A 392 -6.30 -16.60 10.90
N ILE A 393 -6.32 -16.12 9.66
CA ILE A 393 -5.24 -16.33 8.70
C ILE A 393 -4.00 -15.62 9.23
N ARG A 394 -3.00 -16.42 9.64
CA ARG A 394 -1.73 -15.93 10.14
C ARG A 394 -0.71 -15.95 9.01
N VAL A 395 -0.13 -14.79 8.78
CA VAL A 395 0.90 -14.58 7.77
C VAL A 395 2.21 -14.23 8.45
N CYS A 396 3.29 -14.90 8.04
CA CYS A 396 4.65 -14.61 8.48
C CYS A 396 5.52 -14.21 7.30
N GLY A 397 6.19 -13.06 7.41
CA GLY A 397 7.18 -12.58 6.45
C GLY A 397 6.60 -12.11 5.10
N ALA A 398 5.38 -11.56 5.09
CA ALA A 398 4.85 -10.93 3.88
C ALA A 398 5.60 -9.63 3.56
N THR A 399 5.70 -9.24 2.30
CA THR A 399 6.28 -7.93 1.93
C THR A 399 5.37 -6.80 2.42
N ALA A 400 5.95 -5.86 3.14
CA ALA A 400 5.31 -4.60 3.56
C ALA A 400 5.60 -3.45 2.58
N LEU A 401 6.49 -3.67 1.60
CA LEU A 401 6.70 -2.78 0.45
C LEU A 401 5.55 -2.99 -0.55
N SER A 402 4.42 -2.32 -0.33
CA SER A 402 3.23 -2.50 -1.17
C SER A 402 3.34 -1.80 -2.52
N SER A 403 4.15 -0.73 -2.60
CA SER A 403 4.53 -0.06 -3.85
C SER A 403 5.98 0.46 -3.75
N PRO A 404 6.58 0.96 -4.84
CA PRO A 404 7.88 1.63 -4.80
C PRO A 404 7.97 2.86 -3.90
N VAL A 405 6.84 3.37 -3.37
CA VAL A 405 6.78 4.59 -2.56
C VAL A 405 6.03 4.42 -1.22
N THR A 406 5.48 3.24 -0.90
CA THR A 406 4.68 2.99 0.31
C THR A 406 5.16 1.78 1.10
N VAL A 407 5.17 1.91 2.44
CA VAL A 407 5.51 0.86 3.40
C VAL A 407 4.40 0.73 4.45
N GLY A 408 3.89 -0.48 4.65
CA GLY A 408 2.84 -0.72 5.63
C GLY A 408 2.08 -2.02 5.39
N ILE A 409 0.75 -1.92 5.32
CA ILE A 409 -0.10 -3.06 4.98
C ILE A 409 0.22 -3.54 3.54
N PRO A 410 0.28 -4.86 3.29
CA PRO A 410 0.49 -5.41 1.96
C PRO A 410 -0.55 -4.92 0.94
N SER A 411 -0.24 -5.02 -0.35
CA SER A 411 -1.11 -4.51 -1.42
C SER A 411 -2.49 -5.19 -1.40
N LEU A 412 -3.55 -4.44 -1.71
CA LEU A 412 -4.91 -4.99 -1.82
C LEU A 412 -4.99 -5.99 -2.98
N THR A 413 -4.15 -5.79 -4.00
CA THR A 413 -3.98 -6.75 -5.09
C THR A 413 -3.45 -8.10 -4.63
N ALA A 414 -2.67 -8.17 -3.54
CA ALA A 414 -2.22 -9.43 -2.94
C ALA A 414 -3.35 -10.13 -2.17
N PHE A 415 -4.24 -9.39 -1.50
CA PHE A 415 -5.45 -9.95 -0.90
C PHE A 415 -6.38 -10.52 -1.97
N PHE A 416 -6.62 -9.76 -3.05
CA PHE A 416 -7.36 -10.28 -4.19
C PHE A 416 -6.70 -11.54 -4.77
N GLY A 417 -5.38 -11.52 -5.00
CA GLY A 417 -4.65 -12.67 -5.54
C GLY A 417 -4.73 -13.91 -4.65
N PHE A 418 -4.76 -13.74 -3.32
CA PHE A 418 -4.98 -14.83 -2.37
C PHE A 418 -6.40 -15.42 -2.51
N VAL A 419 -7.43 -14.57 -2.51
CA VAL A 419 -8.83 -14.99 -2.68
C VAL A 419 -9.03 -15.68 -4.03
N HIS A 420 -8.48 -15.11 -5.10
CA HIS A 420 -8.59 -15.68 -6.45
C HIS A 420 -7.85 -17.00 -6.58
N ALA A 421 -6.67 -17.15 -5.97
CA ALA A 421 -5.96 -18.44 -5.94
C ALA A 421 -6.75 -19.52 -5.17
N PHE A 422 -7.43 -19.13 -4.08
CA PHE A 422 -8.32 -20.02 -3.35
C PHE A 422 -9.51 -20.46 -4.21
N GLU A 423 -10.18 -19.52 -4.87
CA GLU A 423 -11.27 -19.79 -5.81
C GLU A 423 -10.84 -20.77 -6.90
N ARG A 424 -9.72 -20.49 -7.59
CA ARG A 424 -9.22 -21.36 -8.66
C ARG A 424 -8.89 -22.77 -8.18
N LYS A 425 -8.38 -22.91 -6.96
CA LYS A 425 -8.06 -24.23 -6.40
C LYS A 425 -9.32 -24.99 -6.00
N LEU A 426 -10.34 -24.31 -5.47
CA LEU A 426 -11.66 -24.93 -5.28
C LEU A 426 -12.28 -25.35 -6.61
N ASN A 427 -12.19 -24.51 -7.65
CA ASN A 427 -12.70 -24.84 -8.99
C ASN A 427 -12.00 -26.02 -9.66
N SER A 428 -10.77 -26.33 -9.26
CA SER A 428 -10.08 -27.55 -9.71
C SER A 428 -10.65 -28.84 -9.09
N LEU A 429 -11.38 -28.71 -7.97
CA LEU A 429 -11.98 -29.82 -7.23
C LEU A 429 -13.51 -29.91 -7.47
N ASN A 430 -14.20 -28.78 -7.64
CA ASN A 430 -15.64 -28.66 -7.87
C ASN A 430 -15.96 -27.45 -8.79
N THR A 431 -16.64 -27.66 -9.91
CA THR A 431 -16.60 -26.75 -11.08
C THR A 431 -17.55 -25.52 -11.06
N THR A 432 -17.93 -24.94 -9.92
CA THR A 432 -18.91 -23.80 -9.91
C THR A 432 -18.70 -22.76 -8.81
N PHE A 433 -17.55 -22.76 -8.12
CA PHE A 433 -17.30 -21.82 -7.04
C PHE A 433 -16.82 -20.46 -7.57
N ARG A 434 -17.56 -19.39 -7.27
CA ARG A 434 -17.20 -18.02 -7.66
C ARG A 434 -17.36 -17.08 -6.47
N VAL A 435 -16.32 -16.30 -6.21
CA VAL A 435 -16.28 -15.23 -5.22
C VAL A 435 -16.54 -13.92 -5.94
N GLU A 436 -17.64 -13.24 -5.61
CA GLU A 436 -17.93 -11.92 -6.17
C GLU A 436 -17.13 -10.82 -5.51
N SER A 437 -16.96 -10.93 -4.19
CA SER A 437 -16.33 -9.90 -3.37
C SER A 437 -15.84 -10.50 -2.06
N PHE A 438 -14.96 -9.78 -1.37
CA PHE A 438 -14.38 -10.23 -0.12
C PHE A 438 -14.21 -9.07 0.85
N ALA A 439 -14.39 -9.33 2.15
CA ALA A 439 -14.13 -8.38 3.21
C ALA A 439 -12.91 -8.80 4.02
N ILE A 440 -12.09 -7.83 4.42
CA ILE A 440 -10.84 -8.05 5.18
C ILE A 440 -11.01 -7.45 6.57
N CYS A 441 -10.89 -8.29 7.60
CA CYS A 441 -10.78 -7.86 8.99
C CYS A 441 -9.35 -8.08 9.48
N VAL A 442 -8.59 -7.02 9.72
CA VAL A 442 -7.23 -7.12 10.24
C VAL A 442 -7.28 -7.06 11.77
N HIS A 443 -6.77 -8.11 12.42
CA HIS A 443 -6.71 -8.24 13.86
C HIS A 443 -5.37 -7.76 14.42
N GLN A 444 -4.28 -8.09 13.71
CA GLN A 444 -2.92 -7.72 14.09
C GLN A 444 -2.10 -7.44 12.82
N LEU A 445 -1.23 -6.44 12.90
CA LEU A 445 -0.25 -6.11 11.87
C LEU A 445 0.99 -5.57 12.56
N HIS A 446 2.10 -6.24 12.31
CA HIS A 446 3.42 -5.82 12.74
C HIS A 446 4.28 -5.63 11.51
N VAL A 447 4.85 -4.44 11.33
CA VAL A 447 5.71 -4.09 10.19
C VAL A 447 7.08 -3.77 10.72
N GLU A 448 8.09 -4.44 10.20
CA GLU A 448 9.48 -4.16 10.56
C GLU A 448 10.43 -4.38 9.38
N GLN A 449 11.60 -3.78 9.48
CA GLN A 449 12.66 -3.95 8.51
C GLN A 449 13.34 -5.30 8.78
N ARG A 450 13.18 -6.24 7.85
CA ARG A 450 13.84 -7.56 7.90
C ARG A 450 14.62 -7.73 6.61
N GLY A 451 15.92 -8.00 6.71
CA GLY A 451 16.73 -8.32 5.54
C GLY A 451 16.25 -9.61 4.87
N LEU A 452 16.28 -9.64 3.53
CA LEU A 452 16.09 -10.86 2.76
C LEU A 452 17.45 -11.32 2.23
N THR A 453 17.96 -12.44 2.75
CA THR A 453 19.19 -13.04 2.23
C THR A 453 18.88 -13.71 0.90
N ALA A 454 19.38 -13.12 -0.19
CA ALA A 454 19.28 -13.70 -1.52
C ALA A 454 20.20 -14.92 -1.67
N GLU A 455 19.77 -15.89 -2.46
CA GLU A 455 20.58 -17.05 -2.82
C GLU A 455 21.79 -16.64 -3.66
N PHE A 456 22.83 -17.47 -3.61
CA PHE A 456 24.03 -17.27 -4.41
C PHE A 456 23.70 -17.47 -5.89
N VAL A 457 24.18 -16.56 -6.72
CA VAL A 457 24.01 -16.62 -8.18
C VAL A 457 25.37 -16.62 -8.86
N GLU A 458 25.45 -17.29 -10.00
CA GLU A 458 26.61 -17.17 -10.88
C GLU A 458 26.63 -15.77 -11.49
N LYS A 459 27.76 -15.07 -11.34
CA LYS A 459 28.01 -13.76 -11.94
C LYS A 459 28.66 -13.95 -13.30
N GLY A 460 28.52 -12.96 -14.18
CA GLY A 460 29.08 -13.02 -15.54
C GLY A 460 30.60 -13.17 -15.64
N ASN A 461 31.34 -13.08 -14.53
CA ASN A 461 32.77 -13.38 -14.44
C ASN A 461 33.08 -14.83 -13.99
N GLY A 462 32.07 -15.71 -13.92
CA GLY A 462 32.18 -17.10 -13.48
C GLY A 462 32.24 -17.28 -11.95
N THR A 463 32.12 -16.21 -11.15
CA THR A 463 32.13 -16.32 -9.68
C THR A 463 30.72 -16.50 -9.12
N ILE A 464 30.56 -17.42 -8.17
CA ILE A 464 29.29 -17.64 -7.48
C ILE A 464 29.28 -16.81 -6.20
N SER A 465 28.39 -15.81 -6.12
CA SER A 465 28.24 -14.96 -4.93
C SER A 465 26.85 -14.35 -4.86
N ALA A 466 26.45 -13.88 -3.68
CA ALA A 466 25.17 -13.22 -3.50
C ALA A 466 25.02 -11.98 -4.44
N PRO A 467 23.79 -11.70 -4.93
CA PRO A 467 23.49 -10.49 -5.69
C PRO A 467 23.55 -9.24 -4.81
N ALA A 468 23.29 -8.06 -5.40
CA ALA A 468 23.29 -6.80 -4.67
C ALA A 468 22.24 -6.80 -3.54
N THR A 469 22.67 -6.38 -2.35
CA THR A 469 21.80 -6.30 -1.17
C THR A 469 20.97 -5.04 -1.19
N HIS A 470 19.76 -5.13 -0.65
CA HIS A 470 18.88 -4.00 -0.39
C HIS A 470 18.06 -4.28 0.87
N ASP A 471 17.61 -3.20 1.49
CA ASP A 471 16.68 -3.26 2.61
C ASP A 471 15.33 -3.78 2.12
N ASP A 472 14.71 -4.62 2.94
CA ASP A 472 13.38 -5.17 2.70
C ASP A 472 12.52 -4.90 3.94
N TRP A 473 11.24 -4.61 3.71
CA TRP A 473 10.28 -4.42 4.77
C TRP A 473 9.32 -5.60 4.75
N GLN A 474 9.15 -6.22 5.91
CA GLN A 474 8.27 -7.37 6.06
C GLN A 474 7.21 -7.09 7.11
N CYS A 475 6.09 -7.79 6.99
CA CYS A 475 5.05 -7.77 7.98
C CYS A 475 4.59 -9.17 8.37
N ASP A 476 4.23 -9.29 9.63
CA ASP A 476 3.44 -10.39 10.16
C ASP A 476 2.03 -9.88 10.43
N ALA A 477 1.03 -10.60 9.95
CA ALA A 477 -0.36 -10.18 10.06
C ALA A 477 -1.25 -11.34 10.51
N VAL A 478 -2.29 -11.00 11.25
CA VAL A 478 -3.41 -11.90 11.53
C VAL A 478 -4.66 -11.20 11.03
N PHE A 479 -5.34 -11.81 10.07
CA PHE A 479 -6.57 -11.28 9.50
C PHE A 479 -7.59 -12.39 9.25
N SER A 480 -8.86 -12.02 9.18
CA SER A 480 -9.94 -12.90 8.75
C SER A 480 -10.54 -12.38 7.45
N LEU A 481 -11.00 -13.30 6.60
CA LEU A 481 -11.70 -12.98 5.36
C LEU A 481 -13.15 -13.45 5.44
N ILE A 482 -14.06 -12.65 4.88
CA ILE A 482 -15.42 -13.08 4.56
C ILE A 482 -15.56 -13.00 3.05
N LEU A 483 -15.87 -14.12 2.40
CA LEU A 483 -16.03 -14.23 0.96
C LEU A 483 -17.52 -14.23 0.64
N ASN A 484 -17.96 -13.31 -0.21
CA ASN A 484 -19.30 -13.33 -0.77
C ASN A 484 -19.29 -14.17 -2.05
N THR A 485 -20.03 -15.27 -2.04
CA THR A 485 -20.02 -16.31 -3.07
C THR A 485 -21.40 -16.50 -3.67
N LYS A 486 -21.49 -16.82 -4.96
CA LYS A 486 -22.75 -17.21 -5.61
C LYS A 486 -23.21 -18.63 -5.25
N PHE A 487 -22.39 -19.37 -4.51
CA PHE A 487 -22.56 -20.79 -4.24
C PHE A 487 -23.21 -21.00 -2.88
N ALA A 488 -24.51 -21.33 -2.87
CA ALA A 488 -25.27 -21.55 -1.65
C ALA A 488 -25.10 -22.97 -1.06
N GLN A 489 -24.42 -23.87 -1.77
CA GLN A 489 -24.28 -25.26 -1.35
C GLN A 489 -23.08 -25.43 -0.40
N ARG A 490 -23.18 -26.40 0.50
CA ARG A 490 -22.12 -26.72 1.46
C ARG A 490 -20.89 -27.26 0.75
N ILE A 491 -19.72 -26.70 1.07
CA ILE A 491 -18.42 -27.24 0.68
C ILE A 491 -17.89 -28.08 1.85
N ASP A 492 -17.36 -29.26 1.56
CA ASP A 492 -16.73 -30.10 2.59
C ASP A 492 -15.51 -29.41 3.22
N LEU A 493 -15.34 -29.60 4.53
CA LEU A 493 -14.28 -28.96 5.30
C LEU A 493 -12.88 -29.38 4.81
N ASN A 494 -12.69 -30.65 4.46
CA ASN A 494 -11.39 -31.12 3.97
C ASN A 494 -11.03 -30.49 2.62
N THR A 495 -12.04 -30.30 1.76
CA THR A 495 -11.88 -29.60 0.48
C THR A 495 -11.49 -28.13 0.70
N LEU A 496 -12.16 -27.43 1.62
CA LEU A 496 -11.81 -26.05 1.98
C LEU A 496 -10.36 -25.95 2.49
N ILE A 497 -9.97 -26.79 3.45
CA ILE A 497 -8.61 -26.78 4.03
C ILE A 497 -7.57 -27.09 2.96
N THR A 498 -7.82 -28.08 2.12
CA THR A 498 -6.89 -28.48 1.05
C THR A 498 -6.74 -27.38 0.01
N ALA A 499 -7.79 -26.61 -0.26
CA ALA A 499 -7.78 -25.52 -1.23
C ALA A 499 -7.11 -24.22 -0.73
N LEU A 500 -6.83 -24.07 0.56
CA LEU A 500 -6.20 -22.85 1.10
C LEU A 500 -4.85 -22.56 0.41
N PRO A 501 -4.62 -21.32 -0.07
CA PRO A 501 -3.33 -20.90 -0.58
C PRO A 501 -2.30 -20.84 0.55
N LYS A 502 -1.07 -21.28 0.26
CA LYS A 502 0.03 -21.33 1.25
C LYS A 502 0.88 -20.06 1.30
N ARG A 503 0.62 -19.10 0.39
CA ARG A 503 1.43 -17.88 0.22
C ARG A 503 0.55 -16.65 0.14
N PHE A 504 1.02 -15.55 0.74
CA PHE A 504 0.39 -14.24 0.68
C PHE A 504 1.50 -13.18 0.63
N ALA A 505 1.56 -12.38 -0.45
CA ALA A 505 2.56 -11.34 -0.64
C ALA A 505 3.99 -11.81 -0.27
N ARG A 506 4.47 -12.92 -0.86
CA ARG A 506 5.74 -13.63 -0.55
C ARG A 506 5.77 -14.38 0.80
N GLY A 507 4.99 -13.96 1.79
CA GLY A 507 4.92 -14.58 3.12
C GLY A 507 4.22 -15.94 3.13
N SER A 508 4.44 -16.70 4.21
CA SER A 508 3.78 -17.99 4.44
C SER A 508 2.45 -17.82 5.15
N VAL A 509 1.44 -18.58 4.72
CA VAL A 509 0.07 -18.53 5.27
C VAL A 509 -0.23 -19.80 6.05
N LYS A 510 -0.79 -19.64 7.26
CA LYS A 510 -1.20 -20.76 8.13
C LYS A 510 -2.51 -20.39 8.86
N ILE A 511 -3.35 -21.39 9.08
CA ILE A 511 -4.49 -21.35 10.00
C ILE A 511 -4.24 -22.43 11.06
N VAL A 512 -4.53 -22.15 12.32
CA VAL A 512 -4.36 -23.11 13.42
C VAL A 512 -5.41 -24.21 13.27
N ILE A 513 -5.05 -25.47 13.57
CA ILE A 513 -5.96 -26.62 13.40
C ILE A 513 -7.25 -26.42 14.23
N ASP A 514 -7.12 -25.89 15.45
CA ASP A 514 -8.25 -25.58 16.34
C ASP A 514 -9.23 -24.56 15.74
N ASP A 515 -8.77 -23.72 14.81
CA ASP A 515 -9.58 -22.72 14.14
C ASP A 515 -10.39 -23.28 12.95
N PHE A 516 -10.12 -24.51 12.50
CA PHE A 516 -10.87 -25.12 11.39
C PHE A 516 -12.36 -25.28 11.70
N LYS A 517 -12.75 -25.41 12.97
CA LYS A 517 -14.15 -25.44 13.40
C LYS A 517 -14.92 -24.14 13.11
N TYR A 518 -14.20 -23.03 12.91
CA TYR A 518 -14.77 -21.73 12.58
C TYR A 518 -14.86 -21.48 11.06
N LEU A 519 -14.44 -22.42 10.22
CA LEU A 519 -14.70 -22.37 8.78
C LEU A 519 -16.16 -22.74 8.52
N ASN A 520 -16.99 -21.76 8.18
CA ASN A 520 -18.43 -21.98 7.97
C ASN A 520 -19.02 -20.98 6.97
N SER A 521 -20.20 -21.33 6.45
CA SER A 521 -20.98 -20.48 5.55
C SER A 521 -22.21 -19.90 6.25
N PHE A 522 -22.55 -18.66 5.91
CA PHE A 522 -23.67 -17.92 6.51
C PHE A 522 -24.52 -17.25 5.44
N ASN A 523 -25.81 -17.10 5.72
CA ASN A 523 -26.75 -16.41 4.81
C ASN A 523 -26.60 -14.89 4.84
N THR A 524 -26.19 -14.32 5.98
CA THR A 524 -26.05 -12.88 6.18
C THR A 524 -24.63 -12.53 6.60
N ILE A 525 -24.17 -11.37 6.14
CA ILE A 525 -22.84 -10.87 6.49
C ILE A 525 -22.75 -10.55 8.00
N GLU A 526 -23.83 -10.08 8.61
CA GLU A 526 -23.87 -9.77 10.05
C GLU A 526 -23.63 -11.02 10.89
N ALA A 527 -24.23 -12.16 10.53
CA ALA A 527 -24.00 -13.42 11.21
C ALA A 527 -22.55 -13.90 11.03
N ALA A 528 -22.02 -13.80 9.80
CA ALA A 528 -20.63 -14.13 9.49
C ALA A 528 -19.64 -13.29 10.32
N ILE A 529 -19.90 -11.98 10.45
CA ILE A 529 -19.08 -11.06 11.26
C ILE A 529 -19.16 -11.45 12.74
N GLN A 530 -20.36 -11.70 13.29
CA GLN A 530 -20.53 -12.05 14.70
C GLN A 530 -19.84 -13.38 15.08
N PHE A 531 -19.76 -14.30 14.12
CA PHE A 531 -19.17 -15.63 14.31
C PHE A 531 -17.65 -15.63 14.43
N LEU A 532 -16.95 -14.58 13.97
CA LEU A 532 -15.48 -14.52 14.05
C LEU A 532 -14.98 -14.73 15.49
N PRO A 533 -13.99 -15.61 15.72
CA PRO A 533 -13.53 -15.95 17.06
C PRO A 533 -12.79 -14.78 17.72
N ILE A 534 -11.93 -14.07 16.98
CA ILE A 534 -11.23 -12.88 17.48
C ILE A 534 -12.17 -11.68 17.43
N LYS A 535 -12.57 -11.17 18.61
CA LYS A 535 -13.53 -10.06 18.74
C LYS A 535 -12.94 -8.66 18.51
N VAL A 536 -11.62 -8.54 18.46
CA VAL A 536 -10.91 -7.26 18.23
C VAL A 536 -10.39 -7.17 16.80
N GLY A 537 -10.41 -5.97 16.20
CA GLY A 537 -9.88 -5.77 14.85
C GLY A 537 -10.55 -4.60 14.12
N LYS A 538 -10.14 -4.40 12.86
CA LYS A 538 -10.67 -3.36 11.99
C LYS A 538 -10.96 -3.91 10.60
N TRP A 539 -12.10 -3.50 10.05
CA TRP A 539 -12.44 -3.78 8.65
C TRP A 539 -11.79 -2.75 7.75
N LEU A 540 -11.28 -3.20 6.61
CA LEU A 540 -10.70 -2.31 5.61
C LEU A 540 -11.78 -1.78 4.69
N SER A 541 -11.77 -0.47 4.48
CA SER A 541 -12.57 0.27 3.50
C SER A 541 -11.67 1.24 2.74
N LEU A 542 -12.16 1.89 1.68
CA LEU A 542 -11.41 2.89 0.93
C LEU A 542 -11.82 4.30 1.35
N HIS A 543 -10.85 5.19 1.53
CA HIS A 543 -11.08 6.60 1.77
C HIS A 543 -11.24 7.33 0.42
N ALA A 544 -12.49 7.52 -0.01
CA ALA A 544 -12.83 8.05 -1.33
C ALA A 544 -12.79 9.60 -1.44
N GLN A 545 -11.92 10.28 -0.69
CA GLN A 545 -11.73 11.73 -0.85
C GLN A 545 -10.65 12.01 -1.90
N PRO A 546 -10.72 13.16 -2.60
CA PRO A 546 -9.73 13.53 -3.61
C PRO A 546 -8.30 13.56 -3.05
N ASN A 547 -7.36 12.93 -3.77
CA ASN A 547 -5.94 12.90 -3.46
C ASN A 547 -5.09 13.08 -4.74
N ASN A 548 -4.81 14.32 -5.09
CA ASN A 548 -4.10 14.63 -6.32
C ASN A 548 -2.58 14.57 -6.15
N ASN A 549 -2.09 14.72 -4.92
CA ASN A 549 -0.66 14.72 -4.62
C ASN A 549 -0.36 14.16 -3.21
N LEU A 550 0.91 13.94 -2.90
CA LEU A 550 1.36 13.51 -1.56
C LEU A 550 0.93 14.47 -0.43
N GLY A 551 0.87 15.78 -0.66
CA GLY A 551 0.41 16.75 0.34
C GLY A 551 -1.02 16.47 0.80
N ASP A 552 -1.92 16.17 -0.14
CA ASP A 552 -3.31 15.78 0.16
C ASP A 552 -3.35 14.47 0.98
N LEU A 553 -2.53 13.48 0.60
CA LEU A 553 -2.40 12.22 1.35
C LEU A 553 -1.92 12.44 2.78
N LEU A 554 -0.88 13.27 2.96
CA LEU A 554 -0.33 13.57 4.28
C LEU A 554 -1.32 14.37 5.12
N ALA A 555 -2.06 15.32 4.54
CA ALA A 555 -3.10 16.05 5.24
C ALA A 555 -4.19 15.11 5.77
N ALA A 556 -4.67 14.19 4.93
CA ALA A 556 -5.66 13.19 5.34
C ALA A 556 -5.13 12.26 6.44
N ILE A 557 -3.89 11.76 6.31
CA ILE A 557 -3.27 10.86 7.32
C ILE A 557 -3.03 11.60 8.65
N LYS A 558 -2.71 12.89 8.62
CA LYS A 558 -2.52 13.71 9.83
C LYS A 558 -3.86 14.01 10.52
N GLU A 559 -4.95 14.12 9.77
CA GLU A 559 -6.30 14.26 10.32
C GLU A 559 -6.78 12.95 10.95
N ASP A 560 -6.59 11.82 10.26
CA ASP A 560 -6.95 10.49 10.75
C ASP A 560 -5.75 9.53 10.70
N PHE A 561 -5.09 9.37 11.85
CA PHE A 561 -3.96 8.46 12.04
C PHE A 561 -4.32 6.97 11.84
N GLN A 562 -5.60 6.61 11.61
CA GLN A 562 -6.01 5.24 11.25
C GLN A 562 -6.00 4.97 9.75
N LEU A 563 -5.72 5.99 8.92
CA LEU A 563 -5.55 5.82 7.48
C LEU A 563 -4.22 5.15 7.15
N MET A 564 -4.24 4.26 6.16
CA MET A 564 -3.06 3.58 5.64
C MET A 564 -2.94 3.82 4.15
N ALA A 565 -1.74 4.11 3.66
CA ALA A 565 -1.47 4.12 2.23
C ALA A 565 -0.97 2.74 1.78
N SER A 566 -1.56 2.20 0.71
CA SER A 566 -1.07 0.97 0.08
C SER A 566 -1.34 0.95 -1.42
N CYS A 567 -0.77 -0.02 -2.11
CA CYS A 567 -1.09 -0.30 -3.50
C CYS A 567 -2.46 -0.95 -3.61
N VAL A 568 -3.40 -0.27 -4.26
CA VAL A 568 -4.77 -0.75 -4.49
C VAL A 568 -4.98 -1.30 -5.90
N GLY A 569 -4.06 -1.04 -6.83
CA GLY A 569 -4.22 -1.40 -8.23
C GLY A 569 -3.00 -1.10 -9.08
N TYR A 570 -3.16 -1.27 -10.39
CA TYR A 570 -2.13 -1.02 -11.39
C TYR A 570 -2.68 -0.13 -12.52
N HIS A 571 -1.92 0.89 -12.90
CA HIS A 571 -2.24 1.80 -14.00
C HIS A 571 -1.38 1.43 -15.21
N LEU A 572 -2.02 1.13 -16.34
CA LEU A 572 -1.34 0.67 -17.55
C LEU A 572 -0.53 1.81 -18.20
N LEU A 573 0.66 1.46 -18.72
CA LEU A 573 1.53 2.35 -19.48
C LEU A 573 1.41 2.13 -21.00
N GLU A 574 0.80 1.02 -21.39
CA GLU A 574 0.52 0.63 -22.77
C GLU A 574 -0.73 -0.24 -22.81
N GLU A 575 -1.40 -0.28 -23.96
CA GLU A 575 -2.48 -1.24 -24.16
C GLU A 575 -1.94 -2.68 -24.15
N PRO A 576 -2.70 -3.64 -23.59
CA PRO A 576 -2.27 -5.04 -23.50
C PRO A 576 -2.08 -5.67 -24.89
N LYS A 577 -0.89 -6.19 -25.15
CA LYS A 577 -0.50 -6.76 -26.45
C LYS A 577 0.11 -8.14 -26.30
N ASP A 578 0.08 -8.93 -27.35
CA ASP A 578 0.78 -10.21 -27.38
C ASP A 578 2.30 -9.95 -27.39
N LYS A 579 2.97 -10.37 -26.31
CA LYS A 579 4.42 -10.26 -26.17
C LYS A 579 5.04 -11.63 -25.97
N PRO A 580 6.17 -11.93 -26.63
CA PRO A 580 6.85 -13.20 -26.43
C PRO A 580 7.30 -13.32 -24.97
N ASN A 581 7.14 -14.53 -24.40
CA ASN A 581 7.51 -14.84 -23.01
C ASN A 581 6.71 -14.06 -21.95
N SER A 582 5.49 -13.64 -22.28
CA SER A 582 4.53 -13.21 -21.26
C SER A 582 4.20 -14.36 -20.31
N LEU A 583 4.04 -14.04 -19.04
CA LEU A 583 3.67 -15.02 -18.03
C LEU A 583 2.35 -15.71 -18.44
N ARG A 584 2.39 -17.05 -18.54
CA ARG A 584 1.26 -17.92 -18.94
C ARG A 584 0.75 -17.71 -20.38
N GLY A 585 1.45 -16.95 -21.22
CA GLY A 585 1.06 -16.71 -22.62
C GLY A 585 -0.13 -15.77 -22.80
N TYR A 586 -0.51 -15.01 -21.77
CA TYR A 586 -1.56 -13.99 -21.87
C TYR A 586 -1.04 -12.70 -22.52
N LYS A 587 -1.95 -11.80 -22.93
CA LYS A 587 -1.58 -10.44 -23.33
C LYS A 587 -0.84 -9.76 -22.19
N HIS A 588 0.19 -8.98 -22.52
CA HIS A 588 1.07 -8.31 -21.57
C HIS A 588 1.00 -6.79 -21.71
N ALA A 589 1.07 -6.11 -20.56
CA ALA A 589 1.30 -4.67 -20.48
C ALA A 589 2.29 -4.33 -19.35
N PHE A 590 3.10 -3.30 -19.54
CA PHE A 590 3.76 -2.60 -18.44
C PHE A 590 2.76 -1.70 -17.69
N ALA A 591 2.89 -1.65 -16.38
CA ALA A 591 2.01 -0.87 -15.52
C ALA A 591 2.79 -0.20 -14.38
N GLU A 592 2.23 0.81 -13.74
CA GLU A 592 2.72 1.36 -12.48
C GLU A 592 1.73 1.11 -11.33
N CYS A 593 2.16 1.33 -10.09
CA CYS A 593 1.32 1.11 -8.91
C CYS A 593 0.37 2.29 -8.67
N ILE A 594 -0.87 1.98 -8.30
CA ILE A 594 -1.86 2.97 -7.83
C ILE A 594 -1.85 3.00 -6.31
N VAL A 595 -1.58 4.16 -5.73
CA VAL A 595 -1.64 4.39 -4.28
C VAL A 595 -3.06 4.81 -3.90
N GLY A 596 -3.63 4.12 -2.92
CA GLY A 596 -4.92 4.45 -2.34
C GLY A 596 -4.83 4.58 -0.81
N LEU A 597 -5.74 5.38 -0.23
CA LEU A 597 -5.90 5.48 1.22
C LEU A 597 -6.95 4.50 1.71
N ILE A 598 -6.54 3.63 2.63
CA ILE A 598 -7.37 2.62 3.26
C ILE A 598 -7.84 3.16 4.60
N LYS A 599 -9.15 3.12 4.81
CA LYS A 599 -9.79 3.48 6.07
C LYS A 599 -10.05 2.23 6.90
N SER A 600 -9.76 2.32 8.19
CA SER A 600 -10.11 1.31 9.17
C SER A 600 -11.49 1.61 9.78
N ILE A 601 -12.46 0.70 9.65
CA ILE A 601 -13.81 0.89 10.22
C ILE A 601 -14.18 -0.23 11.22
N THR A 602 -15.09 0.09 12.14
CA THR A 602 -15.74 -0.88 13.03
C THR A 602 -17.16 -1.07 12.52
N PHE A 603 -17.56 -2.31 12.23
CA PHE A 603 -18.84 -2.58 11.58
C PHE A 603 -20.01 -2.40 12.57
N GLY A 604 -20.93 -1.47 12.29
CA GLY A 604 -22.10 -1.20 13.11
C GLY A 604 -23.41 -1.55 12.41
N SER A 605 -24.53 -1.46 13.12
CA SER A 605 -25.86 -1.73 12.54
C SER A 605 -26.32 -0.73 11.47
N LYS A 606 -25.58 0.37 11.27
CA LYS A 606 -25.85 1.42 10.27
C LYS A 606 -24.81 1.40 9.14
N THR A 607 -23.80 0.54 9.22
CA THR A 607 -22.73 0.46 8.24
C THR A 607 -23.22 -0.37 7.05
N ASP A 608 -23.15 0.19 5.85
CA ASP A 608 -23.44 -0.58 4.63
C ASP A 608 -22.32 -1.61 4.37
N ALA A 609 -22.71 -2.86 4.13
CA ALA A 609 -21.81 -3.97 3.81
C ALA A 609 -20.95 -3.70 2.56
N ASN A 610 -21.48 -2.97 1.58
CA ASN A 610 -20.76 -2.67 0.35
C ASN A 610 -19.50 -1.81 0.58
N THR A 611 -19.41 -1.13 1.73
CA THR A 611 -18.23 -0.31 2.09
C THR A 611 -16.99 -1.14 2.46
N ILE A 612 -17.17 -2.42 2.79
CA ILE A 612 -16.09 -3.34 3.18
C ILE A 612 -15.92 -4.52 2.22
N LEU A 613 -16.85 -4.72 1.29
CA LEU A 613 -16.79 -5.78 0.29
C LEU A 613 -15.99 -5.30 -0.92
N TRP A 614 -14.75 -5.75 -1.02
CA TRP A 614 -13.81 -5.44 -2.10
C TRP A 614 -14.02 -6.36 -3.30
N SER A 615 -13.87 -5.81 -4.50
CA SER A 615 -13.83 -6.53 -5.78
C SER A 615 -12.73 -5.97 -6.67
N LEU A 616 -12.27 -6.76 -7.65
CA LEU A 616 -11.40 -6.27 -8.71
C LEU A 616 -12.26 -5.65 -9.81
N ASN A 617 -11.99 -4.40 -10.13
CA ASN A 617 -12.59 -3.69 -11.25
C ASN A 617 -11.52 -3.52 -12.35
N SER A 618 -11.87 -3.99 -13.56
CA SER A 618 -11.02 -3.90 -14.74
C SER A 618 -11.55 -2.77 -15.63
N HIS A 619 -10.84 -1.65 -15.65
CA HIS A 619 -11.10 -0.54 -16.55
C HIS A 619 -10.17 -0.64 -17.76
N LYS A 620 -10.48 0.11 -18.82
CA LYS A 620 -9.67 0.09 -20.06
C LYS A 620 -8.18 0.37 -19.80
N ASN A 621 -7.87 1.29 -18.89
CA ASN A 621 -6.51 1.78 -18.67
C ASN A 621 -5.93 1.36 -17.31
N TYR A 622 -6.71 0.83 -16.38
CA TYR A 622 -6.23 0.47 -15.06
C TYR A 622 -7.06 -0.64 -14.42
N LEU A 623 -6.45 -1.36 -13.49
CA LEU A 623 -7.06 -2.40 -12.68
C LEU A 623 -7.00 -1.98 -11.23
N VAL A 624 -8.14 -1.95 -10.54
CA VAL A 624 -8.19 -1.51 -9.13
C VAL A 624 -9.01 -2.48 -8.29
N VAL A 625 -8.53 -2.74 -7.08
CA VAL A 625 -9.30 -3.43 -6.05
C VAL A 625 -9.99 -2.37 -5.20
N GLN A 626 -11.30 -2.27 -5.30
CA GLN A 626 -12.09 -1.25 -4.59
C GLN A 626 -13.36 -1.82 -3.95
N PRO A 627 -13.91 -1.17 -2.90
CA PRO A 627 -15.18 -1.59 -2.32
C PRO A 627 -16.36 -1.36 -3.27
N ARG A 628 -17.37 -2.23 -3.21
CA ARG A 628 -18.58 -2.15 -4.04
C ARG A 628 -19.41 -0.87 -3.82
N SER A 629 -19.22 -0.18 -2.69
CA SER A 629 -19.89 1.11 -2.44
C SER A 629 -19.40 2.23 -3.35
N ILE A 630 -18.23 2.06 -3.97
CA ILE A 630 -17.66 3.01 -4.91
C ILE A 630 -18.04 2.51 -6.31
N SER A 631 -19.20 2.95 -6.78
CA SER A 631 -19.64 2.69 -8.15
C SER A 631 -18.94 3.65 -9.11
N ASP A 632 -18.49 3.12 -10.24
CA ASP A 632 -17.69 3.78 -11.28
C ASP A 632 -18.28 5.13 -11.73
N GLU A 633 -17.78 6.24 -11.19
CA GLU A 633 -18.03 7.60 -11.74
C GLU A 633 -17.63 7.67 -13.24
N THR A 634 -16.83 6.73 -13.73
CA THR A 634 -16.37 6.64 -15.13
C THR A 634 -17.34 5.94 -16.09
N THR A 635 -18.42 5.32 -15.62
CA THR A 635 -19.42 4.73 -16.55
C THR A 635 -20.42 5.73 -17.12
N LEU A 636 -20.51 6.96 -16.58
CA LEU A 636 -21.42 7.99 -17.08
C LEU A 636 -20.82 8.87 -18.20
N GLU A 637 -19.49 9.01 -18.26
CA GLU A 637 -18.83 9.84 -19.30
C GLU A 637 -18.46 9.07 -20.57
N SER A 638 -18.59 7.73 -20.59
CA SER A 638 -18.36 6.91 -21.79
C SER A 638 -19.63 6.58 -22.58
N SER A 639 -20.78 7.11 -22.15
CA SER A 639 -22.09 6.96 -22.80
C SER A 639 -22.71 8.29 -23.27
N LEU A 640 -21.90 9.34 -23.41
CA LEU A 640 -22.28 10.61 -24.04
C LEU A 640 -21.38 10.94 -25.23
#